data_AF-A0A9P8MGH9-F1
#
_entry.id   AF-A0A9P8MGH9-F1
#
_cell.length_a   1.000
_cell.length_b   1.000
_cell.length_c   1.000
_cell.angle_alpha   90.00
_cell.angle_beta   90.00
_cell.angle_gamma   90.00
#
_symmetry.space_group_name_H-M   'P 1'
#
loop_
_entity.id
_entity.type
_entity.pdbx_description
1 polymer ?
#
loop_
_entity_poly.entity_id
_entity_poly.type
_entity_poly.pdbx_seq_one_letter_code
_entity_poly.pdbx_strand_id
1 'polypeptide(L)'
;MVRLRAAVPLLAAAFGVIVSAKVVPGAFIFEFEDDQDTAPALDTVRKNGDVRMNLDFELFRGVSVQLHDLEKANKLVDELAALPSIKRWWPVTLHNVPDAQVHWAGNPDREKILQARDNSTLTNNFSPHFMTQIDKLHAKGYTGKGVHVAVIDTGIDYKHPSLGGCFGKGCLVTKGFDLVGDKFDGRNAPIPDDDPMDCQGHGSHVAGIIAATDEKFGFTGGAPGVTLGAYRVFGCAGTVSSDVIIAAINRAYLDDADIITMSIGGPNGWKQNAWAVTASRIVAKGVIVTISAGNEGSQGIFYASSGSSGEGVAAIASYDNMHMPTLVYYGNVTVGADKPQEFPYVLGNPDKFDITLPLWVDTFNTSVAADLCSSLPDDTPDLSKYIVLIRRGTCSFTEKISNAAAKGAQYVMFYNSVDAHPTQLNVKKDIPGSVKGVGFVDKKTGKDWVQQLEAGSKVTVALGSRLDTKRIVKDLNNTASGGAVSAFSSWGPTWTMDVKPQFGAPGGHILSTYPRAKGSYAVISGTSMACPLTAAIYALLVEVRGTRDPVLLQKLLSANSKPQVFNDGAIFYDRLAPVAQQGAGLIQAHDAAFATTLLEPSSLSFNETTYFAPSKNFTLTNHGDSKVTYKISYVPTLTAAALKPNAKSVTVFPGEFYTDSAAIRFSESKVTIAKGETATVEVLATPPKTLDASLLPVWSGYVRVDGTDGTSLSLPYQGLVGSLRNHTVLSPGTAYIVRANDKYRRPVAANAVFTIPRPGSTNNAALPVVVYVPHLGSRLLQLRVARVSKRGTLTLIGQIKGSPVQYVSRAKDALIWDGRLNDGMYVREGTYRIIVRMLRLYGDEKDATAWDESETLPFVIRYA
;
A
#
# COMPACT_ATOMS: atom_id res chain seq x y z
N MET A 1 -22.89 -37.07 -22.18
CA MET A 1 -21.44 -37.10 -22.48
C MET A 1 -21.09 -35.96 -23.41
N VAL A 2 -20.68 -34.81 -22.87
CA VAL A 2 -19.92 -33.76 -23.58
C VAL A 2 -18.97 -33.19 -22.52
N ARG A 3 -17.66 -33.33 -22.77
CA ARG A 3 -16.57 -32.97 -21.85
C ARG A 3 -16.26 -31.47 -21.96
N LEU A 4 -16.53 -30.69 -20.92
CA LEU A 4 -15.91 -29.37 -20.73
C LEU A 4 -14.57 -29.55 -20.01
N ARG A 5 -13.48 -29.10 -20.64
CA ARG A 5 -12.15 -28.99 -20.06
C ARG A 5 -12.10 -27.78 -19.13
N ALA A 6 -11.84 -28.02 -17.85
CA ALA A 6 -11.60 -26.98 -16.86
C ALA A 6 -10.21 -26.35 -17.09
N ALA A 7 -10.18 -25.04 -17.34
CA ALA A 7 -8.98 -24.22 -17.26
C ALA A 7 -8.76 -23.81 -15.80
N VAL A 8 -7.56 -24.08 -15.28
CA VAL A 8 -7.16 -23.83 -13.90
C VAL A 8 -6.58 -22.41 -13.78
N PRO A 9 -7.10 -21.52 -12.91
CA PRO A 9 -6.40 -20.29 -12.55
C PRO A 9 -5.47 -20.54 -11.35
N LEU A 10 -4.20 -20.18 -11.49
CA LEU A 10 -3.20 -20.23 -10.42
C LEU A 10 -3.51 -19.18 -9.34
N LEU A 11 -3.77 -19.63 -8.10
CA LEU A 11 -3.88 -18.78 -6.91
C LEU A 11 -2.49 -18.47 -6.32
N ALA A 12 -2.22 -17.17 -6.14
CA ALA A 12 -1.10 -16.65 -5.34
C ALA A 12 -1.52 -16.51 -3.86
N ALA A 13 -0.72 -17.04 -2.93
CA ALA A 13 -0.83 -16.81 -1.49
C ALA A 13 0.55 -16.38 -0.93
N ALA A 14 0.54 -15.57 0.13
CA ALA A 14 1.70 -14.84 0.64
C ALA A 14 2.77 -15.75 1.27
N PHE A 15 3.91 -15.87 0.59
CA PHE A 15 5.22 -16.18 1.14
C PHE A 15 6.09 -14.96 0.89
N GLY A 16 6.96 -14.58 1.84
CA GLY A 16 7.78 -13.34 1.85
C GLY A 16 7.87 -12.70 0.47
N VAL A 17 7.04 -11.67 0.27
CA VAL A 17 6.54 -11.21 -1.04
C VAL A 17 7.68 -11.20 -2.03
N ILE A 18 7.72 -12.20 -2.91
CA ILE A 18 8.62 -12.15 -4.06
C ILE A 18 7.93 -11.23 -5.06
N VAL A 19 8.48 -10.03 -5.23
CA VAL A 19 7.99 -8.98 -6.12
C VAL A 19 8.31 -9.29 -7.59
N SER A 20 8.02 -10.53 -8.05
CA SER A 20 8.33 -11.06 -9.38
C SER A 20 8.38 -9.96 -10.44
N ALA A 21 9.58 -9.71 -11.00
CA ALA A 21 9.86 -8.89 -12.19
C ALA A 21 8.64 -8.10 -12.67
N LYS A 22 8.34 -6.99 -11.97
CA LYS A 22 7.28 -6.03 -12.28
C LYS A 22 7.59 -5.26 -13.57
N VAL A 23 8.00 -5.93 -14.64
CA VAL A 23 8.28 -5.33 -15.93
C VAL A 23 7.60 -6.11 -17.03
N VAL A 24 7.11 -5.40 -18.04
CA VAL A 24 6.57 -6.04 -19.26
C VAL A 24 7.78 -6.39 -20.15
N PRO A 25 8.02 -7.68 -20.46
CA PRO A 25 9.21 -8.07 -21.23
C PRO A 25 9.28 -7.37 -22.59
N GLY A 26 10.43 -6.78 -22.91
CA GLY A 26 10.65 -6.07 -24.18
C GLY A 26 9.94 -4.73 -24.30
N ALA A 27 9.27 -4.26 -23.25
CA ALA A 27 8.55 -3.00 -23.27
C ALA A 27 9.32 -1.89 -22.54
N PHE A 28 9.47 -0.76 -23.20
CA PHE A 28 10.25 0.38 -22.72
C PHE A 28 9.52 1.69 -23.00
N ILE A 29 9.72 2.65 -22.11
CA ILE A 29 9.31 4.04 -22.26
C ILE A 29 10.55 4.84 -22.61
N PHE A 30 10.49 5.55 -23.72
CA PHE A 30 11.53 6.48 -24.16
C PHE A 30 10.98 7.90 -24.04
N GLU A 31 11.67 8.74 -23.26
CA GLU A 31 11.42 10.17 -23.20
C GLU A 31 12.36 10.89 -24.17
N PHE A 32 11.81 11.82 -24.93
CA PHE A 32 12.52 12.61 -25.91
C PHE A 32 13.00 13.94 -25.33
N GLU A 33 14.05 14.49 -25.92
CA GLU A 33 14.42 15.89 -25.72
C GLU A 33 13.41 16.82 -26.41
N ASP A 34 13.18 17.99 -25.81
CA ASP A 34 12.09 18.89 -26.22
C ASP A 34 12.31 19.50 -27.62
N ASP A 35 13.56 19.66 -28.06
CA ASP A 35 13.96 20.37 -29.28
C ASP A 35 14.56 19.47 -30.38
N GLN A 36 14.52 18.15 -30.21
CA GLN A 36 15.12 17.20 -31.15
C GLN A 36 14.09 16.54 -32.08
N ASP A 37 14.54 16.16 -33.28
CA ASP A 37 13.76 15.34 -34.22
C ASP A 37 13.67 13.90 -33.71
N THR A 38 12.44 13.41 -33.52
CA THR A 38 12.14 12.08 -32.99
C THR A 38 11.97 11.03 -34.08
N ALA A 39 11.91 11.42 -35.36
CA ALA A 39 11.71 10.50 -36.47
C ALA A 39 12.77 9.37 -36.54
N PRO A 40 14.09 9.63 -36.34
CA PRO A 40 15.09 8.56 -36.37
C PRO A 40 14.88 7.50 -35.29
N ALA A 41 14.50 7.92 -34.08
CA ALA A 41 14.20 7.01 -32.98
C ALA A 41 12.93 6.20 -33.26
N LEU A 42 11.86 6.86 -33.71
CA LEU A 42 10.59 6.21 -34.04
C LEU A 42 10.71 5.23 -35.22
N ASP A 43 11.49 5.55 -36.24
CA ASP A 43 11.75 4.65 -37.37
C ASP A 43 12.55 3.43 -36.94
N THR A 44 13.50 3.60 -36.02
CA THR A 44 14.25 2.49 -35.43
C THR A 44 13.33 1.58 -34.61
N VAL A 45 12.42 2.15 -33.83
CA VAL A 45 11.39 1.39 -33.08
C VAL A 45 10.49 0.61 -34.05
N ARG A 46 9.91 1.27 -35.05
CA ARG A 46 8.96 0.65 -36.01
C ARG A 46 9.59 -0.49 -36.81
N LYS A 47 10.90 -0.49 -37.01
CA LYS A 47 11.64 -1.59 -37.67
C LYS A 47 11.80 -2.82 -36.78
N ASN A 48 11.70 -2.68 -35.46
CA ASN A 48 12.09 -3.71 -34.49
C ASN A 48 10.99 -4.04 -33.45
N GLY A 49 9.85 -3.34 -33.50
CA GLY A 49 8.79 -3.43 -32.52
C GLY A 49 7.57 -2.58 -32.87
N ASP A 50 6.61 -2.59 -31.96
CA ASP A 50 5.38 -1.80 -32.06
C ASP A 50 5.40 -0.62 -31.09
N VAL A 51 4.69 0.45 -31.45
CA VAL A 51 4.32 1.48 -30.48
C VAL A 51 3.17 0.94 -29.64
N ARG A 52 3.39 0.78 -28.33
CA ARG A 52 2.34 0.42 -27.36
C ARG A 52 1.42 1.59 -27.09
N MET A 53 2.01 2.78 -26.96
CA MET A 53 1.28 4.00 -26.67
C MET A 53 2.08 5.23 -27.06
N ASN A 54 1.40 6.22 -27.64
CA ASN A 54 1.95 7.54 -27.83
C ASN A 54 1.86 8.31 -26.51
N LEU A 55 3.00 8.77 -25.99
CA LEU A 55 3.10 9.54 -24.75
C LEU A 55 3.56 10.96 -25.07
N ASP A 56 3.06 11.55 -26.17
CA ASP A 56 3.39 12.90 -26.61
C ASP A 56 2.45 13.92 -25.97
N PHE A 57 2.78 14.33 -24.74
CA PHE A 57 2.03 15.29 -23.94
C PHE A 57 2.90 16.52 -23.62
N GLU A 58 2.26 17.63 -23.23
CA GLU A 58 2.96 18.89 -22.90
C GLU A 58 4.05 18.71 -21.83
N LEU A 59 3.79 17.88 -20.81
CA LEU A 59 4.69 17.71 -19.65
C LEU A 59 5.51 16.41 -19.68
N PHE A 60 5.29 15.60 -20.70
CA PHE A 60 6.00 14.36 -20.93
C PHE A 60 5.96 14.06 -22.43
N ARG A 61 7.08 14.24 -23.12
CA ARG A 61 7.22 13.93 -24.54
C ARG A 61 7.91 12.58 -24.70
N GLY A 62 7.17 11.55 -25.10
CA GLY A 62 7.74 10.21 -25.18
C GLY A 62 6.93 9.20 -25.98
N VAL A 63 7.42 7.96 -25.98
CA VAL A 63 6.75 6.81 -26.60
C VAL A 63 6.94 5.57 -25.73
N SER A 64 5.87 4.79 -25.57
CA SER A 64 5.95 3.42 -25.04
C SER A 64 6.01 2.44 -26.19
N VAL A 65 6.95 1.50 -26.15
CA VAL A 65 7.24 0.57 -27.25
C VAL A 65 7.27 -0.87 -26.77
N GLN A 66 6.98 -1.80 -27.67
CA GLN A 66 7.10 -3.24 -27.48
C GLN A 66 8.08 -3.78 -28.53
N LEU A 67 9.28 -4.12 -28.12
CA LEU A 67 10.27 -4.74 -29.02
C LEU A 67 9.92 -6.21 -29.24
N HIS A 68 9.93 -6.66 -30.51
CA HIS A 68 9.59 -8.03 -30.89
C HIS A 68 10.71 -9.01 -30.58
N ASP A 69 11.94 -8.60 -30.89
CA ASP A 69 13.14 -9.39 -30.64
C ASP A 69 13.63 -9.16 -29.20
N LEU A 70 13.08 -9.95 -28.27
CA LEU A 70 13.46 -9.92 -26.86
C LEU A 70 14.93 -10.32 -26.61
N GLU A 71 15.63 -10.86 -27.61
CA GLU A 71 17.05 -11.23 -27.53
C GLU A 71 17.94 -10.04 -27.82
N LYS A 72 17.54 -9.20 -28.79
CA LYS A 72 18.26 -7.96 -29.14
C LYS A 72 17.75 -6.72 -28.41
N ALA A 73 16.64 -6.81 -27.69
CA ALA A 73 15.96 -5.69 -27.06
C ALA A 73 16.90 -4.78 -26.24
N ASN A 74 17.75 -5.34 -25.38
CA ASN A 74 18.68 -4.55 -24.56
C ASN A 74 19.71 -3.81 -25.41
N LYS A 75 20.28 -4.47 -26.41
CA LYS A 75 21.25 -3.84 -27.32
C LYS A 75 20.58 -2.70 -28.10
N LEU A 76 19.36 -2.91 -28.57
CA LEU A 76 18.60 -1.89 -29.28
C LEU A 76 18.22 -0.72 -28.35
N VAL A 77 17.92 -1.00 -27.08
CA VAL A 77 17.70 0.05 -26.07
C VAL A 77 18.98 0.87 -25.85
N ASP A 78 20.15 0.24 -25.80
CA ASP A 78 21.43 0.96 -25.69
C ASP A 78 21.70 1.81 -26.94
N GLU A 79 21.41 1.30 -28.14
CA GLU A 79 21.52 2.04 -29.41
C GLU A 79 20.56 3.24 -29.45
N LEU A 80 19.31 3.05 -29.03
CA LEU A 80 18.31 4.12 -28.92
C LEU A 80 18.72 5.15 -27.86
N ALA A 81 19.15 4.71 -26.68
CA ALA A 81 19.56 5.57 -25.59
C ALA A 81 20.79 6.43 -25.91
N ALA A 82 21.59 6.04 -26.91
CA ALA A 82 22.72 6.82 -27.40
C ALA A 82 22.32 7.90 -28.43
N LEU A 83 21.07 7.91 -28.91
CA LEU A 83 20.59 8.94 -29.82
C LEU A 83 20.44 10.29 -29.11
N PRO A 84 20.86 11.42 -29.73
CA PRO A 84 20.71 12.75 -29.14
C PRO A 84 19.26 13.13 -28.82
N SER A 85 18.30 12.52 -29.52
CA SER A 85 16.86 12.75 -29.30
C SER A 85 16.32 12.09 -28.03
N ILE A 86 17.03 11.13 -27.42
CA ILE A 86 16.58 10.39 -26.24
C ILE A 86 17.16 11.03 -24.99
N LYS A 87 16.28 11.60 -24.17
CA LYS A 87 16.59 12.18 -22.87
C LYS A 87 16.79 11.09 -21.83
N ARG A 88 15.90 10.10 -21.84
CA ARG A 88 15.88 9.02 -20.86
C ARG A 88 15.04 7.84 -21.33
N TRP A 89 15.26 6.68 -20.70
CA TRP A 89 14.41 5.52 -20.89
C TRP A 89 14.15 4.79 -19.58
N TRP A 90 13.06 4.04 -19.54
CA TRP A 90 12.70 3.15 -18.43
C TRP A 90 12.06 1.86 -18.97
N PRO A 91 12.21 0.72 -18.28
CA PRO A 91 11.35 -0.42 -18.53
C PRO A 91 9.90 -0.08 -18.15
N VAL A 92 8.93 -0.60 -18.90
CA VAL A 92 7.51 -0.51 -18.52
C VAL A 92 7.27 -1.40 -17.31
N THR A 93 6.83 -0.82 -16.18
CA THR A 93 6.61 -1.55 -14.93
C THR A 93 5.16 -1.90 -14.68
N LEU A 94 4.90 -2.99 -13.95
CA LEU A 94 3.55 -3.44 -13.58
C LEU A 94 3.19 -3.11 -12.13
N HIS A 95 1.98 -2.62 -11.95
CA HIS A 95 1.39 -2.28 -10.66
C HIS A 95 0.04 -2.99 -10.54
N ASN A 96 -0.23 -3.60 -9.40
CA ASN A 96 -1.53 -4.21 -9.14
C ASN A 96 -2.41 -3.21 -8.40
N VAL A 97 -3.73 -3.37 -8.51
CA VAL A 97 -4.65 -2.78 -7.53
C VAL A 97 -4.14 -3.17 -6.14
N PRO A 98 -4.07 -2.23 -5.18
CA PRO A 98 -3.68 -2.53 -3.82
C PRO A 98 -4.49 -3.71 -3.25
N ASP A 99 -3.84 -4.62 -2.52
CA ASP A 99 -4.51 -5.71 -1.78
C ASP A 99 -5.29 -5.09 -0.60
N ALA A 100 -6.45 -4.50 -0.91
CA ALA A 100 -7.33 -3.89 0.06
C ALA A 100 -8.26 -4.97 0.60
N GLN A 101 -8.43 -5.03 1.92
CA GLN A 101 -9.42 -5.93 2.51
C GLN A 101 -10.82 -5.41 2.16
N VAL A 102 -11.47 -6.05 1.19
CA VAL A 102 -12.83 -5.66 0.78
C VAL A 102 -13.86 -6.37 1.66
N HIS A 103 -14.56 -5.61 2.50
CA HIS A 103 -15.70 -6.10 3.26
C HIS A 103 -16.99 -5.64 2.56
N TRP A 104 -17.54 -6.54 1.76
CA TRP A 104 -18.71 -6.33 0.92
C TRP A 104 -19.98 -6.05 1.72
N ALA A 105 -20.63 -4.91 1.48
CA ALA A 105 -21.93 -4.64 2.07
C ALA A 105 -23.10 -5.18 1.24
N GLY A 106 -23.01 -5.39 -0.08
CA GLY A 106 -24.19 -5.81 -0.88
C GLY A 106 -24.03 -6.99 -1.85
N ASN A 107 -25.04 -7.13 -2.73
CA ASN A 107 -25.28 -8.26 -3.63
C ASN A 107 -25.31 -7.81 -5.12
N PRO A 108 -24.66 -8.55 -6.05
CA PRO A 108 -24.77 -8.36 -7.51
C PRO A 108 -26.17 -8.48 -8.11
N ASP A 109 -27.02 -9.36 -7.56
CA ASP A 109 -28.25 -9.78 -8.23
C ASP A 109 -29.52 -9.20 -7.60
N ARG A 110 -29.44 -8.60 -6.40
CA ARG A 110 -30.59 -7.99 -5.69
C ARG A 110 -30.15 -6.90 -4.70
N GLU A 111 -30.58 -5.66 -4.91
CA GLU A 111 -30.47 -4.53 -3.95
C GLU A 111 -31.08 -4.79 -2.55
N LYS A 112 -31.78 -5.92 -2.34
CA LYS A 112 -32.87 -6.03 -1.37
C LYS A 112 -32.54 -6.42 0.09
N ILE A 113 -31.28 -6.57 0.53
CA ILE A 113 -31.01 -7.19 1.86
C ILE A 113 -30.17 -6.33 2.83
N LEU A 114 -29.65 -5.17 2.42
CA LEU A 114 -29.06 -4.22 3.36
C LEU A 114 -30.14 -3.32 3.98
N GLN A 115 -30.51 -3.61 5.23
CA GLN A 115 -31.46 -2.83 6.01
C GLN A 115 -30.75 -1.72 6.79
N ALA A 116 -30.35 -0.66 6.06
CA ALA A 116 -29.82 0.60 6.59
C ALA A 116 -28.63 0.47 7.58
N ARG A 117 -28.14 1.62 8.07
CA ARG A 117 -27.21 1.69 9.20
C ARG A 117 -28.00 1.69 10.50
N ASP A 118 -27.51 0.97 11.50
CA ASP A 118 -28.08 1.08 12.85
C ASP A 118 -27.59 2.38 13.48
N ASN A 119 -28.49 3.36 13.56
CA ASN A 119 -28.19 4.68 14.10
C ASN A 119 -28.28 4.74 15.63
N SER A 120 -28.64 3.64 16.32
CA SER A 120 -28.79 3.62 17.78
C SER A 120 -27.49 3.89 18.55
N THR A 121 -26.34 3.71 17.89
CA THR A 121 -25.00 3.99 18.44
C THR A 121 -24.36 5.25 17.86
N LEU A 122 -25.03 5.98 16.95
CA LEU A 122 -24.45 7.14 16.29
C LEU A 122 -24.56 8.40 17.12
N THR A 123 -23.41 8.93 17.53
CA THR A 123 -23.28 10.31 18.00
C THR A 123 -23.10 11.26 16.81
N ASN A 124 -24.08 11.35 15.90
CA ASN A 124 -24.19 12.32 14.78
C ASN A 124 -22.97 12.58 13.85
N ASN A 125 -21.81 11.93 14.03
CA ASN A 125 -20.58 12.30 13.34
C ASN A 125 -19.96 11.07 12.64
N PHE A 126 -19.83 11.15 11.31
CA PHE A 126 -19.00 10.23 10.55
C PHE A 126 -17.54 10.42 10.98
N SER A 127 -16.98 9.44 11.68
CA SER A 127 -15.73 9.59 12.42
C SER A 127 -14.52 10.03 11.58
N PRO A 128 -14.36 9.64 10.30
CA PRO A 128 -13.30 10.21 9.48
C PRO A 128 -13.34 11.74 9.35
N HIS A 129 -14.54 12.33 9.30
CA HIS A 129 -14.71 13.78 9.19
C HIS A 129 -14.37 14.49 10.49
N PHE A 130 -14.80 13.93 11.62
CA PHE A 130 -14.45 14.48 12.93
C PHE A 130 -12.94 14.43 13.20
N MET A 131 -12.30 13.29 12.90
CA MET A 131 -10.85 13.12 13.06
C MET A 131 -10.04 14.15 12.26
N THR A 132 -10.57 14.60 11.13
CA THR A 132 -9.90 15.53 10.21
C THR A 132 -10.48 16.94 10.22
N GLN A 133 -11.48 17.22 11.07
CA GLN A 133 -12.19 18.49 11.16
C GLN A 133 -12.96 18.92 9.89
N ILE A 134 -13.29 17.97 9.00
CA ILE A 134 -14.13 18.23 7.82
C ILE A 134 -15.55 18.64 8.25
N ASP A 135 -16.05 18.06 9.35
CA ASP A 135 -17.35 18.40 9.94
C ASP A 135 -17.47 19.90 10.25
N LYS A 136 -16.39 20.53 10.75
CA LYS A 136 -16.35 21.98 10.99
C LYS A 136 -16.41 22.81 9.70
N LEU A 137 -15.84 22.31 8.60
CA LEU A 137 -15.89 22.98 7.28
C LEU A 137 -17.28 22.84 6.65
N HIS A 138 -17.87 21.64 6.71
CA HIS A 138 -19.25 21.39 6.27
C HIS A 138 -20.26 22.24 7.04
N ALA A 139 -20.10 22.39 8.37
CA ALA A 139 -20.94 23.25 9.19
C ALA A 139 -20.87 24.75 8.79
N LYS A 140 -19.80 25.16 8.11
CA LYS A 140 -19.63 26.50 7.53
C LYS A 140 -20.11 26.60 6.07
N GLY A 141 -20.59 25.51 5.48
CA GLY A 141 -21.10 25.46 4.10
C GLY A 141 -20.05 25.16 3.02
N TYR A 142 -18.80 24.87 3.40
CA TYR A 142 -17.77 24.47 2.43
C TYR A 142 -17.99 23.02 2.00
N THR A 143 -17.94 22.76 0.69
CA THR A 143 -18.25 21.45 0.10
C THR A 143 -17.24 21.01 -0.97
N GLY A 144 -16.24 21.84 -1.28
CA GLY A 144 -15.31 21.67 -2.40
C GLY A 144 -15.87 22.21 -3.71
N LYS A 145 -16.85 23.12 -3.63
CA LYS A 145 -17.57 23.61 -4.82
C LYS A 145 -16.61 24.29 -5.81
N GLY A 146 -16.75 23.95 -7.09
CA GLY A 146 -15.96 24.53 -8.17
C GLY A 146 -14.55 23.95 -8.32
N VAL A 147 -14.27 22.82 -7.65
CA VAL A 147 -13.03 22.06 -7.80
C VAL A 147 -13.29 20.82 -8.64
N HIS A 148 -12.38 20.52 -9.58
CA HIS A 148 -12.38 19.30 -10.37
C HIS A 148 -11.37 18.27 -9.84
N VAL A 149 -11.85 17.10 -9.42
CA VAL A 149 -11.01 16.02 -8.88
C VAL A 149 -10.99 14.83 -9.86
N ALA A 150 -9.82 14.54 -10.42
CA ALA A 150 -9.57 13.38 -11.24
C ALA A 150 -9.21 12.16 -10.39
N VAL A 151 -9.97 11.08 -10.56
CA VAL A 151 -9.74 9.78 -9.93
C VAL A 151 -9.12 8.84 -10.97
N ILE A 152 -7.84 8.52 -10.80
CA ILE A 152 -7.14 7.53 -11.63
C ILE A 152 -7.13 6.20 -10.87
N ASP A 153 -8.03 5.28 -11.26
CA ASP A 153 -8.27 4.03 -10.52
C ASP A 153 -8.93 2.96 -11.44
N THR A 154 -9.74 2.05 -10.88
CA THR A 154 -10.43 0.98 -11.62
C THR A 154 -11.67 1.41 -12.38
N GLY A 155 -11.95 2.72 -12.41
CA GLY A 155 -13.19 3.31 -12.94
C GLY A 155 -14.12 3.80 -11.82
N ILE A 156 -15.28 4.35 -12.19
CA ILE A 156 -16.34 4.73 -11.26
C ILE A 156 -17.67 4.16 -11.77
N ASP A 157 -18.44 3.46 -10.92
CA ASP A 157 -19.86 3.17 -11.21
C ASP A 157 -20.66 4.46 -11.03
N TYR A 158 -20.58 5.34 -12.02
CA TYR A 158 -21.25 6.64 -12.04
C TYR A 158 -22.78 6.54 -12.02
N LYS A 159 -23.34 5.34 -12.25
CA LYS A 159 -24.78 5.06 -12.10
C LYS A 159 -25.16 4.74 -10.65
N HIS A 160 -24.21 4.71 -9.72
CA HIS A 160 -24.49 4.61 -8.29
C HIS A 160 -25.26 5.84 -7.81
N PRO A 161 -26.43 5.70 -7.13
CA PRO A 161 -27.24 6.84 -6.71
C PRO A 161 -26.47 7.85 -5.86
N SER A 162 -25.69 7.36 -4.90
CA SER A 162 -24.85 8.21 -4.04
C SER A 162 -23.70 8.89 -4.77
N LEU A 163 -23.39 8.49 -6.02
CA LEU A 163 -22.41 9.14 -6.91
C LEU A 163 -23.10 9.94 -8.03
N GLY A 164 -24.35 10.35 -7.83
CA GLY A 164 -25.11 11.18 -8.76
C GLY A 164 -25.93 10.42 -9.80
N GLY A 165 -25.70 9.11 -10.00
CA GLY A 165 -26.53 8.26 -10.85
C GLY A 165 -26.43 8.52 -12.36
N CYS A 166 -25.50 9.35 -12.82
CA CYS A 166 -25.31 9.68 -14.23
C CYS A 166 -23.86 10.03 -14.58
N PHE A 167 -23.53 10.08 -15.87
CA PHE A 167 -22.21 10.44 -16.41
C PHE A 167 -22.34 11.54 -17.46
N GLY A 168 -21.39 12.48 -17.44
CA GLY A 168 -21.30 13.57 -18.41
C GLY A 168 -21.72 14.91 -17.83
N LYS A 169 -21.94 15.88 -18.73
CA LYS A 169 -22.26 17.27 -18.36
C LYS A 169 -23.47 17.35 -17.43
N GLY A 170 -23.30 17.98 -16.27
CA GLY A 170 -24.35 18.16 -15.26
C GLY A 170 -24.44 17.04 -14.22
N CYS A 171 -23.63 15.99 -14.34
CA CYS A 171 -23.50 14.91 -13.35
C CYS A 171 -22.38 15.19 -12.36
N LEU A 172 -22.32 14.43 -11.26
CA LEU A 172 -21.17 14.44 -10.35
C LEU A 172 -19.90 13.97 -11.09
N VAL A 173 -20.00 12.84 -11.79
CA VAL A 173 -18.95 12.35 -12.70
C VAL A 173 -19.14 13.02 -14.05
N THR A 174 -18.41 14.12 -14.26
CA THR A 174 -18.63 15.03 -15.39
C THR A 174 -17.95 14.59 -16.68
N LYS A 175 -16.83 13.88 -16.55
CA LYS A 175 -15.99 13.41 -17.64
C LYS A 175 -15.19 12.19 -17.19
N GLY A 176 -14.55 11.52 -18.13
CA GLY A 176 -13.73 10.34 -17.85
C GLY A 176 -13.42 9.56 -19.12
N PHE A 177 -12.55 8.56 -18.98
CA PHE A 177 -12.06 7.75 -20.08
C PHE A 177 -11.55 6.41 -19.55
N ASP A 178 -11.83 5.32 -20.27
CA ASP A 178 -11.17 4.02 -20.06
C ASP A 178 -9.94 3.93 -20.94
N LEU A 179 -8.76 3.89 -20.32
CA LEU A 179 -7.50 3.81 -21.05
C LEU A 179 -7.17 2.40 -21.53
N VAL A 180 -7.88 1.36 -21.07
CA VAL A 180 -7.37 -0.02 -21.15
C VAL A 180 -8.38 -1.08 -21.56
N GLY A 181 -9.66 -0.93 -21.18
CA GLY A 181 -10.71 -1.91 -21.42
C GLY A 181 -10.66 -3.13 -20.48
N ASP A 182 -11.74 -3.90 -20.47
CA ASP A 182 -11.99 -4.96 -19.48
C ASP A 182 -10.95 -6.08 -19.41
N LYS A 183 -10.40 -6.47 -20.56
CA LYS A 183 -9.48 -7.61 -20.71
C LYS A 183 -8.02 -7.24 -20.45
N PHE A 184 -7.73 -6.00 -20.07
CA PHE A 184 -6.36 -5.57 -19.83
C PHE A 184 -5.74 -6.28 -18.62
N ASP A 185 -4.53 -6.82 -18.80
CA ASP A 185 -3.75 -7.53 -17.77
C ASP A 185 -2.41 -6.85 -17.46
N GLY A 186 -2.22 -5.63 -17.99
CA GLY A 186 -0.99 -4.87 -17.91
C GLY A 186 0.05 -5.21 -19.00
N ARG A 187 -0.06 -6.37 -19.67
CA ARG A 187 0.92 -6.83 -20.66
C ARG A 187 0.38 -6.71 -22.08
N ASN A 188 -0.88 -7.06 -22.29
CA ASN A 188 -1.53 -6.91 -23.59
C ASN A 188 -1.65 -5.44 -24.02
N ALA A 189 -2.00 -5.22 -25.28
CA ALA A 189 -2.28 -3.87 -25.77
C ALA A 189 -3.59 -3.35 -25.14
N PRO A 190 -3.63 -2.08 -24.70
CA PRO A 190 -4.87 -1.48 -24.19
C PRO A 190 -5.90 -1.32 -25.32
N ILE A 191 -7.19 -1.43 -24.97
CA ILE A 191 -8.33 -1.15 -25.86
C ILE A 191 -9.16 -0.05 -25.20
N PRO A 192 -8.81 1.22 -25.44
CA PRO A 192 -9.45 2.34 -24.77
C PRO A 192 -10.86 2.63 -25.31
N ASP A 193 -11.72 3.19 -24.48
CA ASP A 193 -13.06 3.67 -24.83
C ASP A 193 -13.54 4.80 -23.88
N ASP A 194 -14.69 5.40 -24.18
CA ASP A 194 -15.24 6.54 -23.43
C ASP A 194 -16.05 6.14 -22.17
N ASP A 195 -16.13 4.85 -21.80
CA ASP A 195 -16.92 4.35 -20.67
C ASP A 195 -16.03 3.92 -19.47
N PRO A 196 -15.73 4.83 -18.52
CA PRO A 196 -14.89 4.55 -17.36
C PRO A 196 -15.62 3.76 -16.25
N MET A 197 -16.56 2.89 -16.62
CA MET A 197 -17.37 2.08 -15.70
C MET A 197 -16.48 1.17 -14.84
N ASP A 198 -16.76 1.14 -13.54
CA ASP A 198 -16.00 0.32 -12.61
C ASP A 198 -16.48 -1.13 -12.57
N CYS A 199 -15.73 -2.04 -13.18
CA CYS A 199 -15.98 -3.47 -13.06
C CYS A 199 -15.25 -4.14 -11.88
N GLN A 200 -14.31 -3.45 -11.22
CA GLN A 200 -13.51 -4.01 -10.12
C GLN A 200 -14.12 -3.60 -8.78
N GLY A 201 -14.20 -2.30 -8.51
CA GLY A 201 -14.94 -1.71 -7.39
C GLY A 201 -14.14 -0.76 -6.50
N HIS A 202 -12.80 -0.79 -6.59
CA HIS A 202 -11.93 0.05 -5.78
C HIS A 202 -12.10 1.54 -6.12
N GLY A 203 -12.17 1.90 -7.40
CA GLY A 203 -12.35 3.28 -7.84
C GLY A 203 -13.70 3.88 -7.44
N SER A 204 -14.78 3.09 -7.44
CA SER A 204 -16.08 3.53 -6.90
C SER A 204 -16.03 3.79 -5.41
N HIS A 205 -15.24 3.03 -4.65
CA HIS A 205 -15.03 3.26 -3.21
C HIS A 205 -14.26 4.54 -2.94
N VAL A 206 -13.17 4.74 -3.70
CA VAL A 206 -12.39 5.97 -3.73
C VAL A 206 -13.27 7.19 -4.04
N ALA A 207 -14.10 7.13 -5.09
CA ALA A 207 -14.99 8.21 -5.48
C ALA A 207 -16.00 8.59 -4.38
N GLY A 208 -16.54 7.60 -3.66
CA GLY A 208 -17.49 7.85 -2.59
C GLY A 208 -16.89 8.56 -1.37
N ILE A 209 -15.62 8.29 -1.06
CA ILE A 209 -14.90 8.99 0.02
C ILE A 209 -14.75 10.48 -0.32
N ILE A 210 -14.62 10.80 -1.61
CA ILE A 210 -14.50 12.18 -2.07
C ILE A 210 -15.86 12.87 -2.02
N ALA A 211 -16.88 12.31 -2.68
CA ALA A 211 -18.06 13.10 -3.04
C ALA A 211 -19.41 12.39 -2.90
N ALA A 212 -19.48 11.19 -2.31
CA ALA A 212 -20.79 10.53 -2.17
C ALA A 212 -21.75 11.35 -1.30
N THR A 213 -23.04 11.27 -1.59
CA THR A 213 -24.09 11.73 -0.67
C THR A 213 -25.05 10.56 -0.44
N ASP A 214 -25.03 9.99 0.78
CA ASP A 214 -25.79 8.79 1.10
C ASP A 214 -26.65 8.94 2.34
N GLU A 215 -27.97 9.00 2.12
CA GLU A 215 -28.96 9.07 3.21
C GLU A 215 -29.18 7.69 3.87
N LYS A 216 -29.09 6.60 3.10
CA LYS A 216 -29.43 5.25 3.56
C LYS A 216 -28.47 4.71 4.64
N PHE A 217 -27.19 5.00 4.50
CA PHE A 217 -26.13 4.63 5.42
C PHE A 217 -25.57 5.82 6.19
N GLY A 218 -26.17 7.00 6.02
CA GLY A 218 -25.84 8.20 6.78
C GLY A 218 -24.36 8.58 6.66
N PHE A 219 -23.82 8.61 5.44
CA PHE A 219 -22.47 9.12 5.20
C PHE A 219 -22.44 10.04 3.98
N THR A 220 -21.51 10.99 4.02
CA THR A 220 -21.19 11.90 2.92
C THR A 220 -19.69 11.81 2.68
N GLY A 221 -19.25 12.02 1.44
CA GLY A 221 -17.86 12.23 1.10
C GLY A 221 -17.32 13.52 1.73
N GLY A 222 -16.00 13.66 1.75
CA GLY A 222 -15.34 14.81 2.35
C GLY A 222 -15.62 16.13 1.63
N ALA A 223 -15.89 16.10 0.33
CA ALA A 223 -16.13 17.26 -0.52
C ALA A 223 -17.27 16.96 -1.53
N PRO A 224 -18.54 16.93 -1.08
CA PRO A 224 -19.68 16.55 -1.92
C PRO A 224 -20.03 17.55 -3.03
N GLY A 225 -19.44 18.75 -3.02
CA GLY A 225 -19.67 19.82 -4.01
C GLY A 225 -18.69 19.83 -5.19
N VAL A 226 -17.71 18.93 -5.22
CA VAL A 226 -16.74 18.82 -6.33
C VAL A 226 -17.41 18.27 -7.59
N THR A 227 -16.68 18.33 -8.71
CA THR A 227 -16.94 17.45 -9.85
C THR A 227 -15.85 16.38 -9.94
N LEU A 228 -16.21 15.19 -10.39
CA LEU A 228 -15.28 14.08 -10.56
C LEU A 228 -14.96 13.84 -12.04
N GLY A 229 -13.72 13.46 -12.29
CA GLY A 229 -13.24 12.86 -13.54
C GLY A 229 -12.86 11.39 -13.31
N ALA A 230 -13.43 10.46 -14.08
CA ALA A 230 -13.16 9.03 -13.93
C ALA A 230 -12.14 8.53 -14.96
N TYR A 231 -10.91 8.24 -14.56
CA TYR A 231 -9.87 7.72 -15.46
C TYR A 231 -9.54 6.29 -15.09
N ARG A 232 -10.10 5.35 -15.87
CA ARG A 232 -9.93 3.92 -15.63
C ARG A 232 -8.62 3.45 -16.26
N VAL A 233 -7.75 2.87 -15.43
CA VAL A 233 -6.42 2.38 -15.86
C VAL A 233 -6.23 0.88 -15.63
N PHE A 234 -7.17 0.23 -14.94
CA PHE A 234 -7.14 -1.21 -14.70
C PHE A 234 -8.20 -1.92 -15.53
N GLY A 235 -7.80 -3.04 -16.14
CA GLY A 235 -8.75 -4.06 -16.57
C GLY A 235 -9.40 -4.73 -15.37
N CYS A 236 -10.43 -5.55 -15.59
CA CYS A 236 -11.20 -6.16 -14.49
C CYS A 236 -10.39 -7.17 -13.66
N ALA A 237 -9.21 -7.58 -14.15
CA ALA A 237 -8.26 -8.44 -13.42
C ALA A 237 -7.37 -7.66 -12.43
N GLY A 238 -7.24 -6.34 -12.54
CA GLY A 238 -6.59 -5.50 -11.53
C GLY A 238 -5.07 -5.32 -11.65
N THR A 239 -4.52 -5.28 -12.87
CA THR A 239 -3.10 -4.91 -13.11
C THR A 239 -3.02 -3.78 -14.15
N VAL A 240 -2.09 -2.83 -13.94
CA VAL A 240 -1.81 -1.68 -14.81
C VAL A 240 -0.31 -1.56 -15.08
N SER A 241 0.05 -1.01 -16.24
CA SER A 241 1.44 -0.70 -16.60
C SER A 241 1.78 0.79 -16.42
N SER A 242 3.04 1.10 -16.14
CA SER A 242 3.48 2.48 -15.82
C SER A 242 3.29 3.47 -16.95
N ASP A 243 3.38 3.02 -18.21
CA ASP A 243 3.05 3.82 -19.38
C ASP A 243 1.59 4.29 -19.31
N VAL A 244 0.63 3.39 -19.09
CA VAL A 244 -0.81 3.73 -18.93
C VAL A 244 -1.03 4.74 -17.81
N ILE A 245 -0.33 4.59 -16.68
CA ILE A 245 -0.43 5.57 -15.57
C ILE A 245 0.05 6.95 -16.03
N ILE A 246 1.17 7.04 -16.75
CA ILE A 246 1.68 8.31 -17.31
C ILE A 246 0.64 8.94 -18.25
N ALA A 247 0.03 8.16 -19.13
CA ALA A 247 -1.02 8.64 -20.02
C ALA A 247 -2.24 9.16 -19.25
N ALA A 248 -2.68 8.45 -18.19
CA ALA A 248 -3.81 8.87 -17.38
C ALA A 248 -3.54 10.17 -16.61
N ILE A 249 -2.34 10.33 -16.04
CA ILE A 249 -1.93 11.56 -15.35
C ILE A 249 -1.98 12.76 -16.31
N ASN A 250 -1.40 12.62 -17.51
CA ASN A 250 -1.40 13.69 -18.50
C ASN A 250 -2.82 13.95 -19.04
N ARG A 251 -3.63 12.90 -19.24
CA ARG A 251 -5.02 13.07 -19.68
C ARG A 251 -5.84 13.83 -18.65
N ALA A 252 -5.73 13.47 -17.37
CA ALA A 252 -6.40 14.18 -16.29
C ALA A 252 -6.00 15.65 -16.22
N TYR A 253 -4.71 15.95 -16.44
CA TYR A 253 -4.22 17.33 -16.56
C TYR A 253 -4.83 18.09 -17.73
N LEU A 254 -4.86 17.49 -18.93
CA LEU A 254 -5.47 18.08 -20.13
C LEU A 254 -6.98 18.28 -20.00
N ASP A 255 -7.61 17.47 -19.16
CA ASP A 255 -9.03 17.58 -18.82
C ASP A 255 -9.27 18.54 -17.62
N ASP A 256 -8.33 19.46 -17.36
CA ASP A 256 -8.40 20.55 -16.38
C ASP A 256 -8.57 20.09 -14.92
N ALA A 257 -7.92 18.99 -14.52
CA ALA A 257 -7.93 18.55 -13.12
C ALA A 257 -7.22 19.56 -12.21
N ASP A 258 -7.93 20.01 -11.16
CA ASP A 258 -7.34 20.78 -10.06
C ASP A 258 -6.57 19.86 -9.11
N ILE A 259 -7.11 18.65 -8.93
CA ILE A 259 -6.58 17.62 -8.05
C ILE A 259 -6.59 16.28 -8.79
N ILE A 260 -5.46 15.58 -8.80
CA ILE A 260 -5.34 14.20 -9.27
C ILE A 260 -5.08 13.31 -8.07
N THR A 261 -5.97 12.34 -7.84
CA THR A 261 -5.81 11.35 -6.79
C THR A 261 -5.62 9.95 -7.35
N MET A 262 -4.62 9.24 -6.83
CA MET A 262 -4.26 7.91 -7.30
C MET A 262 -4.01 6.98 -6.13
N SER A 263 -4.87 5.98 -5.98
CA SER A 263 -4.70 4.91 -5.00
C SER A 263 -3.96 3.72 -5.63
N ILE A 264 -2.79 4.01 -6.20
CA ILE A 264 -1.93 3.08 -6.95
C ILE A 264 -0.51 3.20 -6.41
N GLY A 265 0.21 2.10 -6.28
CA GLY A 265 1.56 2.15 -5.76
C GLY A 265 2.27 0.81 -5.73
N GLY A 266 3.39 0.80 -5.02
CA GLY A 266 4.19 -0.38 -4.76
C GLY A 266 5.58 0.03 -4.30
N PRO A 267 6.30 -0.83 -3.56
CA PRO A 267 7.56 -0.44 -2.94
C PRO A 267 8.61 -0.09 -3.98
N ASN A 268 8.94 1.20 -4.10
CA ASN A 268 9.87 1.74 -5.07
C ASN A 268 10.22 3.20 -4.76
N GLY A 269 10.78 3.48 -3.57
CA GLY A 269 11.05 4.83 -3.04
C GLY A 269 12.07 5.71 -3.79
N TRP A 270 12.11 5.61 -5.12
CA TRP A 270 12.94 6.34 -6.06
C TRP A 270 12.11 7.39 -6.78
N LYS A 271 12.40 8.68 -6.54
CA LYS A 271 11.72 9.79 -7.23
C LYS A 271 11.99 9.85 -8.74
N GLN A 272 12.99 9.09 -9.21
CA GLN A 272 13.43 9.06 -10.61
C GLN A 272 12.71 8.01 -11.47
N ASN A 273 11.75 7.23 -10.92
CA ASN A 273 10.94 6.35 -11.77
C ASN A 273 10.00 7.18 -12.68
N ALA A 274 9.61 6.63 -13.83
CA ALA A 274 9.01 7.38 -14.93
C ALA A 274 7.73 8.15 -14.54
N TRP A 275 6.83 7.50 -13.79
CA TRP A 275 5.55 8.10 -13.41
C TRP A 275 5.65 9.01 -12.17
N ALA A 276 6.62 8.83 -11.28
CA ALA A 276 6.93 9.82 -10.24
C ALA A 276 7.44 11.13 -10.86
N VAL A 277 8.31 11.05 -11.87
CA VAL A 277 8.79 12.23 -12.63
C VAL A 277 7.61 12.95 -13.29
N THR A 278 6.70 12.20 -13.92
CA THR A 278 5.49 12.77 -14.53
C THR A 278 4.62 13.48 -13.49
N ALA A 279 4.32 12.83 -12.36
CA ALA A 279 3.55 13.42 -11.28
C ALA A 279 4.19 14.70 -10.71
N SER A 280 5.52 14.72 -10.55
CA SER A 280 6.24 15.92 -10.09
C SER A 280 6.11 17.10 -11.05
N ARG A 281 6.16 16.87 -12.37
CA ARG A 281 5.99 17.94 -13.36
C ARG A 281 4.57 18.50 -13.36
N ILE A 282 3.58 17.64 -13.13
CA ILE A 282 2.17 18.02 -13.01
C ILE A 282 1.96 18.90 -11.78
N VAL A 283 2.60 18.54 -10.65
CA VAL A 283 2.61 19.41 -9.45
C VAL A 283 3.27 20.75 -9.73
N ALA A 284 4.38 20.78 -10.46
CA ALA A 284 5.06 22.02 -10.82
C ALA A 284 4.22 22.95 -11.73
N LYS A 285 3.17 22.43 -12.38
CA LYS A 285 2.19 23.21 -13.16
C LYS A 285 0.95 23.64 -12.35
N GLY A 286 0.95 23.42 -11.03
CA GLY A 286 -0.09 23.91 -10.14
C GLY A 286 -1.23 22.93 -9.88
N VAL A 287 -1.09 21.66 -10.30
CA VAL A 287 -2.09 20.62 -9.99
C VAL A 287 -1.70 19.87 -8.71
N ILE A 288 -2.65 19.70 -7.81
CA ILE A 288 -2.42 18.96 -6.57
C ILE A 288 -2.44 17.46 -6.89
N VAL A 289 -1.38 16.74 -6.53
CA VAL A 289 -1.32 15.28 -6.75
C VAL A 289 -1.21 14.55 -5.41
N THR A 290 -2.19 13.70 -5.11
CA THR A 290 -2.19 12.82 -3.94
C THR A 290 -2.01 11.37 -4.37
N ILE A 291 -1.05 10.67 -3.77
CA ILE A 291 -0.81 9.24 -4.01
C ILE A 291 -0.71 8.51 -2.68
N SER A 292 -1.31 7.32 -2.59
CA SER A 292 -1.25 6.50 -1.38
C SER A 292 0.19 6.12 -1.00
N ALA A 293 0.51 6.13 0.31
CA ALA A 293 1.87 5.82 0.76
C ALA A 293 2.26 4.34 0.57
N GLY A 294 1.28 3.43 0.47
CA GLY A 294 1.47 1.99 0.38
C GLY A 294 0.93 1.24 1.61
N ASN A 295 0.74 -0.08 1.48
CA ASN A 295 0.14 -0.94 2.51
C ASN A 295 1.13 -2.01 3.04
N GLU A 296 2.43 -1.74 2.91
CA GLU A 296 3.54 -2.62 3.27
C GLU A 296 4.23 -2.18 4.58
N GLY A 297 3.52 -1.52 5.49
CA GLY A 297 4.04 -1.06 6.78
C GLY A 297 4.68 -2.16 7.62
N SER A 298 4.25 -3.41 7.43
CA SER A 298 4.89 -4.59 8.05
C SER A 298 6.39 -4.71 7.74
N GLN A 299 6.84 -4.13 6.64
CA GLN A 299 8.24 -4.21 6.21
C GLN A 299 9.15 -3.24 6.98
N GLY A 300 8.61 -2.21 7.65
CA GLY A 300 9.38 -1.20 8.36
C GLY A 300 9.87 -0.04 7.47
N ILE A 301 10.87 0.71 7.95
CA ILE A 301 11.40 1.95 7.34
C ILE A 301 12.07 1.75 5.97
N PHE A 302 12.23 2.79 5.15
CA PHE A 302 12.73 2.69 3.76
C PHE A 302 11.86 1.80 2.85
N TYR A 303 10.55 2.02 2.91
CA TYR A 303 9.57 1.30 2.10
C TYR A 303 8.59 2.25 1.39
N ALA A 304 9.05 3.46 1.08
CA ALA A 304 8.26 4.46 0.36
C ALA A 304 7.78 3.93 -1.00
N SER A 305 6.56 4.32 -1.39
CA SER A 305 5.93 3.86 -2.62
C SER A 305 6.45 4.59 -3.88
N SER A 306 6.35 3.88 -5.01
CA SER A 306 6.49 4.42 -6.36
C SER A 306 5.42 5.47 -6.64
N GLY A 307 5.71 6.44 -7.51
CA GLY A 307 4.82 7.58 -7.76
C GLY A 307 4.83 8.59 -6.61
N SER A 308 4.41 8.18 -5.40
CA SER A 308 4.27 9.04 -4.22
C SER A 308 5.59 9.60 -3.69
N SER A 309 6.72 8.99 -4.08
CA SER A 309 8.08 9.48 -3.83
C SER A 309 8.46 10.69 -4.69
N GLY A 310 7.62 11.08 -5.66
CA GLY A 310 7.81 12.28 -6.46
C GLY A 310 7.94 13.56 -5.63
N GLU A 311 8.70 14.51 -6.17
CA GLU A 311 8.82 15.87 -5.67
C GLU A 311 7.46 16.58 -5.76
N GLY A 312 7.09 17.32 -4.71
CA GLY A 312 5.80 18.02 -4.60
C GLY A 312 4.58 17.11 -4.38
N VAL A 313 4.63 15.84 -4.75
CA VAL A 313 3.52 14.88 -4.61
C VAL A 313 3.21 14.60 -3.14
N ALA A 314 1.95 14.69 -2.73
CA ALA A 314 1.53 14.37 -1.37
C ALA A 314 1.36 12.85 -1.19
N ALA A 315 2.29 12.21 -0.50
CA ALA A 315 2.19 10.80 -0.12
C ALA A 315 1.37 10.66 1.17
N ILE A 316 0.30 9.86 1.14
CA ILE A 316 -0.71 9.88 2.21
C ILE A 316 -0.65 8.61 3.06
N ALA A 317 -0.38 8.79 4.36
CA ALA A 317 -0.44 7.73 5.37
C ALA A 317 -1.88 7.40 5.75
N SER A 318 -2.11 6.18 6.25
CA SER A 318 -3.40 5.77 6.80
C SER A 318 -3.40 5.87 8.31
N TYR A 319 -4.45 6.45 8.87
CA TYR A 319 -4.79 6.37 10.29
C TYR A 319 -5.97 5.42 10.51
N ASP A 320 -5.94 4.69 11.61
CA ASP A 320 -7.04 3.82 12.00
C ASP A 320 -8.20 4.66 12.51
N ASN A 321 -9.39 4.37 12.00
CA ASN A 321 -10.59 5.11 12.36
C ASN A 321 -10.95 4.89 13.84
N MET A 322 -11.42 5.94 14.53
CA MET A 322 -11.82 5.89 15.95
C MET A 322 -13.07 5.03 16.17
N HIS A 323 -13.95 4.98 15.17
CA HIS A 323 -15.13 4.13 15.14
C HIS A 323 -15.08 3.32 13.86
N MET A 324 -15.23 2.00 13.95
CA MET A 324 -15.15 1.06 12.82
C MET A 324 -16.56 0.71 12.38
N PRO A 325 -17.03 1.22 11.22
CA PRO A 325 -18.21 0.69 10.57
C PRO A 325 -17.98 -0.79 10.29
N THR A 326 -18.79 -1.64 10.88
CA THR A 326 -18.65 -3.09 10.82
C THR A 326 -19.92 -3.70 10.30
N LEU A 327 -19.79 -4.61 9.34
CA LEU A 327 -20.91 -5.39 8.83
C LEU A 327 -21.21 -6.51 9.81
N VAL A 328 -22.30 -6.36 10.56
CA VAL A 328 -22.79 -7.35 11.53
C VAL A 328 -23.88 -8.16 10.87
N TYR A 329 -23.74 -9.49 10.95
CA TYR A 329 -24.68 -10.49 10.43
C TYR A 329 -25.49 -11.07 11.58
N TYR A 330 -26.67 -11.59 11.27
CA TYR A 330 -27.55 -12.19 12.26
C TYR A 330 -27.81 -13.67 11.98
N GLY A 331 -27.48 -14.52 12.96
CA GLY A 331 -27.77 -15.95 12.94
C GLY A 331 -28.89 -16.27 13.92
N ASN A 332 -29.34 -17.52 13.92
CA ASN A 332 -30.28 -18.02 14.93
C ASN A 332 -29.64 -19.12 15.77
N VAL A 333 -29.80 -19.07 17.08
CA VAL A 333 -29.40 -20.13 18.00
C VAL A 333 -30.63 -20.74 18.67
N THR A 334 -30.64 -22.07 18.78
CA THR A 334 -31.65 -22.83 19.50
C THR A 334 -30.96 -23.63 20.60
N VAL A 335 -31.40 -23.45 21.85
CA VAL A 335 -30.89 -24.18 23.02
C VAL A 335 -31.97 -25.15 23.48
N GLY A 336 -31.69 -26.46 23.48
CA GLY A 336 -32.67 -27.47 23.88
C GLY A 336 -33.94 -27.44 23.03
N ALA A 337 -35.10 -27.26 23.67
CA ALA A 337 -36.42 -27.15 23.03
C ALA A 337 -36.91 -25.69 22.87
N ASP A 338 -36.03 -24.71 23.10
CA ASP A 338 -36.40 -23.30 23.04
C ASP A 338 -36.70 -22.83 21.61
N LYS A 339 -37.38 -21.69 21.52
CA LYS A 339 -37.56 -21.01 20.22
C LYS A 339 -36.22 -20.47 19.72
N PRO A 340 -35.96 -20.44 18.40
CA PRO A 340 -34.77 -19.81 17.84
C PRO A 340 -34.63 -18.35 18.30
N GLN A 341 -33.46 -17.99 18.80
CA GLN A 341 -33.11 -16.64 19.21
C GLN A 341 -32.09 -16.04 18.24
N GLU A 342 -32.33 -14.81 17.79
CA GLU A 342 -31.42 -14.10 16.89
C GLU A 342 -30.17 -13.65 17.66
N PHE A 343 -28.98 -13.80 17.08
CA PHE A 343 -27.72 -13.31 17.65
C PHE A 343 -26.83 -12.65 16.59
N PRO A 344 -26.08 -11.59 16.96
CA PRO A 344 -25.14 -10.94 16.05
C PRO A 344 -23.81 -11.68 15.98
N TYR A 345 -23.21 -11.70 14.79
CA TYR A 345 -21.85 -12.19 14.58
C TYR A 345 -21.18 -11.41 13.44
N VAL A 346 -19.86 -11.47 13.37
CA VAL A 346 -19.10 -10.99 12.20
C VAL A 346 -18.49 -12.17 11.47
N LEU A 347 -18.38 -12.05 10.15
CA LEU A 347 -17.81 -13.10 9.31
C LEU A 347 -16.29 -13.14 9.44
N GLY A 348 -15.71 -14.30 9.19
CA GLY A 348 -14.29 -14.47 8.90
C GLY A 348 -14.06 -14.65 7.40
N ASN A 349 -12.91 -15.20 7.03
CA ASN A 349 -12.70 -15.74 5.68
C ASN A 349 -12.04 -17.13 5.77
N PRO A 350 -12.65 -18.19 5.24
CA PRO A 350 -13.83 -18.21 4.37
C PRO A 350 -15.15 -17.94 5.10
N ASP A 351 -16.15 -17.52 4.35
CA ASP A 351 -17.43 -16.95 4.81
C ASP A 351 -18.66 -17.71 4.30
N LYS A 352 -18.45 -18.94 3.80
CA LYS A 352 -19.51 -19.75 3.19
C LYS A 352 -20.28 -20.50 4.26
N PHE A 353 -21.10 -19.76 5.00
CA PHE A 353 -22.16 -20.32 5.83
C PHE A 353 -23.40 -20.55 4.98
N ASP A 354 -24.08 -21.68 5.20
CA ASP A 354 -25.44 -22.01 4.73
C ASP A 354 -25.82 -23.32 5.43
N ILE A 355 -25.80 -23.29 6.75
CA ILE A 355 -25.75 -24.47 7.61
C ILE A 355 -26.55 -24.29 8.89
N THR A 356 -27.02 -25.41 9.42
CA THR A 356 -27.60 -25.53 10.75
C THR A 356 -26.95 -26.72 11.43
N LEU A 357 -26.06 -26.47 12.39
CA LEU A 357 -25.25 -27.50 13.03
C LEU A 357 -25.18 -27.29 14.56
N PRO A 358 -25.03 -28.37 15.36
CA PRO A 358 -24.74 -28.25 16.77
C PRO A 358 -23.35 -27.63 17.03
N LEU A 359 -23.21 -26.93 18.16
CA LEU A 359 -21.91 -26.46 18.64
C LEU A 359 -21.12 -27.59 19.31
N TRP A 360 -19.80 -27.52 19.22
CA TRP A 360 -18.85 -28.33 19.97
C TRP A 360 -17.75 -27.45 20.56
N VAL A 361 -17.28 -27.79 21.78
CA VAL A 361 -16.20 -27.10 22.49
C VAL A 361 -15.18 -28.13 22.98
N ASP A 362 -13.90 -27.74 23.03
CA ASP A 362 -12.83 -28.56 23.60
C ASP A 362 -12.86 -28.55 25.14
N THR A 363 -13.24 -27.41 25.72
CA THR A 363 -13.30 -27.23 27.17
C THR A 363 -14.50 -26.38 27.59
N PHE A 364 -15.11 -26.74 28.74
CA PHE A 364 -16.12 -25.90 29.39
C PHE A 364 -15.50 -24.73 30.18
N ASN A 365 -14.19 -24.76 30.44
CA ASN A 365 -13.52 -23.69 31.16
C ASN A 365 -13.26 -22.49 30.24
N THR A 366 -14.16 -21.51 30.30
CA THR A 366 -14.11 -20.27 29.48
C THR A 366 -12.94 -19.31 29.81
N SER A 367 -12.04 -19.70 30.71
CA SER A 367 -10.85 -18.92 31.09
C SER A 367 -9.54 -19.45 30.48
N VAL A 368 -9.57 -20.60 29.79
CA VAL A 368 -8.37 -21.20 29.18
C VAL A 368 -7.88 -20.34 28.02
N ALA A 369 -6.78 -19.61 28.22
CA ALA A 369 -6.21 -18.74 27.18
C ALA A 369 -5.58 -19.53 26.02
N ALA A 370 -5.16 -20.77 26.28
CA ALA A 370 -4.54 -21.66 25.30
C ALA A 370 -5.53 -22.61 24.59
N ASP A 371 -6.83 -22.28 24.58
CA ASP A 371 -7.90 -23.10 23.98
C ASP A 371 -7.59 -23.49 22.53
N LEU A 372 -7.58 -24.79 22.19
CA LEU A 372 -7.16 -25.32 20.87
C LEU A 372 -5.77 -24.86 20.36
N CYS A 373 -4.85 -24.46 21.24
CA CYS A 373 -3.45 -24.19 20.84
C CYS A 373 -2.63 -25.46 20.62
N SER A 374 -3.14 -26.61 21.04
CA SER A 374 -2.50 -27.91 20.83
C SER A 374 -3.39 -28.81 19.98
N SER A 375 -2.80 -29.84 19.37
CA SER A 375 -3.57 -30.87 18.67
C SER A 375 -4.59 -31.53 19.60
N LEU A 376 -5.78 -31.76 19.07
CA LEU A 376 -6.87 -32.41 19.79
C LEU A 376 -6.57 -33.91 19.99
N PRO A 377 -6.99 -34.53 21.12
CA PRO A 377 -6.83 -35.96 21.40
C PRO A 377 -7.35 -36.89 20.29
N ASP A 378 -6.80 -38.10 20.20
CA ASP A 378 -7.15 -39.07 19.16
C ASP A 378 -8.59 -39.61 19.25
N ASP A 379 -9.17 -39.59 20.45
CA ASP A 379 -10.56 -39.95 20.73
C ASP A 379 -11.56 -38.79 20.49
N THR A 380 -11.10 -37.63 20.01
CA THR A 380 -11.98 -36.53 19.61
C THR A 380 -12.93 -36.99 18.49
N PRO A 381 -14.25 -36.71 18.59
CA PRO A 381 -15.22 -37.10 17.56
C PRO A 381 -14.98 -36.38 16.23
N ASP A 382 -15.58 -36.90 15.15
CA ASP A 382 -15.58 -36.24 13.84
C ASP A 382 -16.31 -34.88 13.91
N LEU A 383 -15.52 -33.81 13.81
CA LEU A 383 -15.99 -32.43 13.92
C LEU A 383 -16.67 -31.93 12.64
N SER A 384 -16.78 -32.74 11.57
CA SER A 384 -17.49 -32.36 10.34
C SER A 384 -18.98 -32.10 10.54
N LYS A 385 -19.55 -32.60 11.64
CA LYS A 385 -20.97 -32.45 12.02
C LYS A 385 -21.24 -31.28 12.96
N TYR A 386 -20.24 -30.46 13.27
CA TYR A 386 -20.32 -29.41 14.28
C TYR A 386 -19.84 -28.07 13.76
N ILE A 387 -20.25 -26.99 14.43
CA ILE A 387 -19.52 -25.73 14.45
C ILE A 387 -18.65 -25.74 15.70
N VAL A 388 -17.33 -25.64 15.53
CA VAL A 388 -16.38 -25.63 16.65
C VAL A 388 -16.33 -24.24 17.24
N LEU A 389 -16.77 -24.08 18.49
CA LEU A 389 -16.72 -22.82 19.23
C LEU A 389 -15.38 -22.71 19.97
N ILE A 390 -14.59 -21.67 19.68
CA ILE A 390 -13.22 -21.51 20.18
C ILE A 390 -13.03 -20.13 20.81
N ARG A 391 -12.39 -20.08 21.98
CA ARG A 391 -12.00 -18.82 22.63
C ARG A 391 -10.81 -18.18 21.93
N ARG A 392 -10.88 -16.87 21.70
CA ARG A 392 -9.69 -16.05 21.38
C ARG A 392 -8.65 -16.21 22.48
N GLY A 393 -7.38 -16.32 22.14
CA GLY A 393 -6.36 -16.77 23.08
C GLY A 393 -4.93 -16.37 22.71
N THR A 394 -3.98 -17.09 23.29
CA THR A 394 -2.53 -16.83 23.17
C THR A 394 -1.95 -17.25 21.82
N CYS A 395 -2.43 -18.34 21.23
CA CYS A 395 -2.01 -18.78 19.89
C CYS A 395 -2.88 -18.17 18.77
N SER A 396 -2.40 -18.28 17.54
CA SER A 396 -3.03 -17.70 16.36
C SER A 396 -4.39 -18.33 16.04
N PHE A 397 -5.31 -17.57 15.42
CA PHE A 397 -6.57 -18.11 14.92
C PHE A 397 -6.35 -19.25 13.93
N THR A 398 -5.34 -19.12 13.06
CA THR A 398 -4.96 -20.13 12.07
C THR A 398 -4.59 -21.47 12.71
N GLU A 399 -3.79 -21.43 13.78
CA GLU A 399 -3.36 -22.63 14.50
C GLU A 399 -4.55 -23.33 15.15
N LYS A 400 -5.42 -22.59 15.83
CA LYS A 400 -6.68 -23.10 16.40
C LYS A 400 -7.57 -23.74 15.33
N ILE A 401 -7.74 -23.08 14.18
CA ILE A 401 -8.51 -23.61 13.04
C ILE A 401 -7.87 -24.88 12.50
N SER A 402 -6.55 -24.92 12.38
CA SER A 402 -5.82 -26.08 11.85
C SER A 402 -5.96 -27.31 12.76
N ASN A 403 -5.88 -27.10 14.08
CA ASN A 403 -6.09 -28.16 15.07
C ASN A 403 -7.54 -28.70 15.02
N ALA A 404 -8.54 -27.83 14.90
CA ALA A 404 -9.93 -28.25 14.71
C ALA A 404 -10.15 -29.00 13.38
N ALA A 405 -9.60 -28.46 12.28
CA ALA A 405 -9.74 -29.03 10.94
C ALA A 405 -9.07 -30.41 10.82
N ALA A 406 -8.01 -30.68 11.59
CA ALA A 406 -7.37 -31.99 11.66
C ALA A 406 -8.30 -33.09 12.19
N LYS A 407 -9.37 -32.73 12.90
CA LYS A 407 -10.44 -33.64 13.35
C LYS A 407 -11.74 -33.49 12.54
N GLY A 408 -11.67 -32.89 11.35
CA GLY A 408 -12.78 -32.83 10.39
C GLY A 408 -13.60 -31.54 10.40
N ALA A 409 -13.27 -30.55 11.25
CA ALA A 409 -14.04 -29.32 11.36
C ALA A 409 -14.10 -28.55 10.04
N GLN A 410 -15.32 -28.21 9.59
CA GLN A 410 -15.56 -27.36 8.41
C GLN A 410 -16.01 -25.95 8.78
N TYR A 411 -16.52 -25.75 9.99
CA TYR A 411 -17.06 -24.47 10.47
C TYR A 411 -16.51 -24.16 11.86
N VAL A 412 -16.01 -22.94 12.02
CA VAL A 412 -15.44 -22.45 13.28
C VAL A 412 -16.10 -21.15 13.68
N MET A 413 -16.49 -21.03 14.95
CA MET A 413 -16.98 -19.79 15.54
C MET A 413 -16.05 -19.39 16.67
N PHE A 414 -15.43 -18.21 16.58
CA PHE A 414 -14.66 -17.67 17.69
C PHE A 414 -15.55 -16.92 18.66
N TYR A 415 -15.12 -16.79 19.91
CA TYR A 415 -15.67 -15.82 20.85
C TYR A 415 -14.58 -15.09 21.64
N ASN A 416 -14.85 -13.82 21.98
CA ASN A 416 -13.78 -12.90 22.39
C ASN A 416 -13.30 -13.21 23.83
N SER A 417 -12.03 -12.94 24.10
CA SER A 417 -11.44 -13.10 25.44
C SER A 417 -11.61 -11.87 26.33
N VAL A 418 -11.93 -10.73 25.71
CA VAL A 418 -12.15 -9.43 26.34
C VAL A 418 -13.56 -8.94 26.04
N ASP A 419 -14.06 -8.00 26.86
CA ASP A 419 -15.37 -7.37 26.66
C ASP A 419 -15.29 -6.31 25.56
N ALA A 420 -15.03 -6.76 24.33
CA ALA A 420 -14.97 -5.95 23.12
C ALA A 420 -15.80 -6.61 22.02
N HIS A 421 -16.35 -5.79 21.12
CA HIS A 421 -17.08 -6.28 19.97
C HIS A 421 -16.18 -7.14 19.07
N PRO A 422 -16.71 -8.23 18.49
CA PRO A 422 -15.94 -9.04 17.57
C PRO A 422 -15.64 -8.22 16.31
N THR A 423 -14.38 -8.22 15.89
CA THR A 423 -13.95 -7.61 14.63
C THR A 423 -13.84 -8.69 13.56
N GLN A 424 -13.94 -8.30 12.30
CA GLN A 424 -13.91 -9.26 11.20
C GLN A 424 -12.58 -10.04 11.17
N LEU A 425 -12.63 -11.37 11.02
CA LEU A 425 -11.44 -12.22 11.05
C LEU A 425 -10.88 -12.49 9.65
N ASN A 426 -9.58 -12.28 9.45
CA ASN A 426 -8.91 -12.64 8.20
C ASN A 426 -7.93 -13.80 8.44
N VAL A 427 -8.31 -15.01 8.02
CA VAL A 427 -7.53 -16.24 8.23
C VAL A 427 -7.30 -17.04 6.94
N LYS A 428 -7.84 -16.59 5.80
CA LYS A 428 -7.93 -17.36 4.55
C LYS A 428 -6.59 -17.87 4.01
N LYS A 429 -5.50 -17.12 4.20
CA LYS A 429 -4.22 -17.41 3.54
C LYS A 429 -3.47 -18.57 4.20
N ASP A 430 -3.81 -18.94 5.44
CA ASP A 430 -3.02 -19.90 6.23
C ASP A 430 -3.81 -21.11 6.78
N ILE A 431 -5.11 -21.24 6.48
CA ILE A 431 -5.95 -22.32 7.03
C ILE A 431 -6.19 -23.47 6.02
N PRO A 432 -6.50 -24.69 6.49
CA PRO A 432 -6.85 -25.82 5.61
C PRO A 432 -8.07 -25.53 4.73
N GLY A 433 -8.00 -25.92 3.45
CA GLY A 433 -9.08 -25.71 2.48
C GLY A 433 -10.37 -26.52 2.74
N SER A 434 -10.34 -27.43 3.72
CA SER A 434 -11.53 -28.13 4.23
C SER A 434 -12.47 -27.21 5.03
N VAL A 435 -11.94 -26.10 5.57
CA VAL A 435 -12.72 -25.11 6.32
C VAL A 435 -13.50 -24.25 5.33
N LYS A 436 -14.81 -24.12 5.55
CA LYS A 436 -15.76 -23.43 4.67
C LYS A 436 -16.29 -22.13 5.27
N GLY A 437 -16.40 -22.04 6.60
CA GLY A 437 -16.89 -20.85 7.28
C GLY A 437 -16.18 -20.59 8.61
N VAL A 438 -15.78 -19.34 8.82
CA VAL A 438 -15.25 -18.83 10.08
C VAL A 438 -16.12 -17.65 10.51
N GLY A 439 -16.52 -17.59 11.78
CA GLY A 439 -17.30 -16.48 12.33
C GLY A 439 -16.74 -16.04 13.68
N PHE A 440 -17.20 -14.91 14.20
CA PHE A 440 -16.78 -14.39 15.50
C PHE A 440 -17.97 -13.73 16.23
N VAL A 441 -18.22 -14.16 17.47
CA VAL A 441 -19.19 -13.55 18.39
C VAL A 441 -18.49 -12.86 19.56
N ASP A 442 -19.24 -12.06 20.31
CA ASP A 442 -18.70 -11.41 21.51
C ASP A 442 -18.43 -12.42 22.65
N LYS A 443 -17.73 -11.94 23.68
CA LYS A 443 -17.35 -12.75 24.85
C LYS A 443 -18.58 -13.31 25.58
N LYS A 444 -19.64 -12.51 25.72
CA LYS A 444 -20.86 -12.89 26.45
C LYS A 444 -21.56 -14.05 25.75
N THR A 445 -21.86 -13.89 24.47
CA THR A 445 -22.53 -14.91 23.64
C THR A 445 -21.78 -16.24 23.67
N GLY A 446 -20.46 -16.20 23.48
CA GLY A 446 -19.65 -17.43 23.53
C GLY A 446 -19.67 -18.09 24.90
N LYS A 447 -19.47 -17.33 25.98
CA LYS A 447 -19.52 -17.87 27.35
C LYS A 447 -20.88 -18.48 27.69
N ASP A 448 -21.96 -17.80 27.31
CA ASP A 448 -23.32 -18.28 27.55
C ASP A 448 -23.54 -19.62 26.82
N TRP A 449 -23.08 -19.76 25.58
CA TRP A 449 -23.15 -21.03 24.86
C TRP A 449 -22.32 -22.15 25.48
N VAL A 450 -21.10 -21.87 25.96
CA VAL A 450 -20.28 -22.87 26.68
C VAL A 450 -21.00 -23.35 27.94
N GLN A 451 -21.59 -22.44 28.71
CA GLN A 451 -22.32 -22.77 29.94
C GLN A 451 -23.57 -23.63 29.65
N GLN A 452 -24.29 -23.36 28.56
CA GLN A 452 -25.43 -24.18 28.15
C GLN A 452 -25.01 -25.60 27.75
N LEU A 453 -23.88 -25.74 27.05
CA LEU A 453 -23.33 -27.06 26.71
C LEU A 453 -22.86 -27.81 27.96
N GLU A 454 -22.21 -27.13 28.92
CA GLU A 454 -21.80 -27.70 30.21
C GLU A 454 -23.00 -28.19 31.03
N ALA A 455 -24.12 -27.47 30.98
CA ALA A 455 -25.38 -27.85 31.61
C ALA A 455 -26.12 -29.01 30.90
N GLY A 456 -25.57 -29.55 29.80
CA GLY A 456 -26.14 -30.67 29.05
C GLY A 456 -27.15 -30.28 27.97
N SER A 457 -27.36 -28.99 27.72
CA SER A 457 -28.25 -28.51 26.66
C SER A 457 -27.62 -28.67 25.27
N LYS A 458 -28.42 -29.07 24.27
CA LYS A 458 -27.99 -29.04 22.87
C LYS A 458 -28.09 -27.61 22.32
N VAL A 459 -26.96 -26.99 21.99
CA VAL A 459 -26.91 -25.67 21.33
C VAL A 459 -26.76 -25.87 19.81
N THR A 460 -27.77 -25.47 19.04
CA THR A 460 -27.76 -25.56 17.57
C THR A 460 -27.74 -24.17 16.96
N VAL A 461 -26.80 -23.92 16.06
CA VAL A 461 -26.60 -22.62 15.41
C VAL A 461 -26.91 -22.73 13.93
N ALA A 462 -27.81 -21.86 13.46
CA ALA A 462 -28.19 -21.69 12.07
C ALA A 462 -27.59 -20.39 11.52
N LEU A 463 -26.76 -20.52 10.49
CA LEU A 463 -26.09 -19.42 9.80
C LEU A 463 -26.43 -19.53 8.31
N GLY A 464 -27.11 -18.52 7.79
CA GLY A 464 -27.48 -18.46 6.38
C GLY A 464 -26.32 -18.05 5.47
N SER A 465 -26.59 -18.06 4.17
CA SER A 465 -25.69 -17.52 3.16
C SER A 465 -25.32 -16.06 3.46
N ARG A 466 -24.06 -15.68 3.17
CA ARG A 466 -23.61 -14.28 3.25
C ARG A 466 -24.56 -13.32 2.53
N LEU A 467 -25.17 -13.80 1.45
CA LEU A 467 -26.01 -13.00 0.56
C LEU A 467 -27.43 -12.82 1.10
N ASP A 468 -28.00 -13.84 1.74
CA ASP A 468 -29.42 -13.88 2.15
C ASP A 468 -29.63 -13.56 3.64
N THR A 469 -28.55 -13.47 4.41
CA THR A 469 -28.61 -13.18 5.84
C THR A 469 -28.81 -11.68 6.11
N LYS A 470 -29.72 -11.36 7.03
CA LYS A 470 -29.90 -10.00 7.57
C LYS A 470 -28.55 -9.46 8.04
N ARG A 471 -28.20 -8.27 7.58
CA ARG A 471 -26.99 -7.56 7.99
C ARG A 471 -27.21 -6.07 8.11
N ILE A 472 -26.53 -5.47 9.07
CA ILE A 472 -26.53 -4.03 9.35
C ILE A 472 -25.10 -3.53 9.42
N VAL A 473 -24.90 -2.25 9.13
CA VAL A 473 -23.66 -1.57 9.49
C VAL A 473 -23.81 -1.04 10.91
N LYS A 474 -22.90 -1.44 11.80
CA LYS A 474 -22.80 -0.96 13.18
C LYS A 474 -21.45 -0.30 13.40
N ASP A 475 -21.43 0.85 14.07
CA ASP A 475 -20.19 1.51 14.46
C ASP A 475 -19.70 0.99 15.79
N LEU A 476 -18.47 0.46 15.78
CA LEU A 476 -17.83 -0.11 16.96
C LEU A 476 -16.64 0.77 17.36
N ASN A 477 -16.48 1.08 18.64
CA ASN A 477 -15.30 1.83 19.10
C ASN A 477 -14.01 1.05 18.80
N ASN A 478 -13.03 1.71 18.18
CA ASN A 478 -11.70 1.17 17.99
C ASN A 478 -10.83 1.47 19.20
N THR A 479 -10.87 0.59 20.20
CA THR A 479 -10.10 0.74 21.43
C THR A 479 -8.65 0.25 21.29
N ALA A 480 -8.29 -0.45 20.21
CA ALA A 480 -6.97 -1.05 20.04
C ALA A 480 -5.98 -0.08 19.38
N SER A 481 -6.43 0.59 18.31
CA SER A 481 -5.57 1.43 17.48
C SER A 481 -6.23 2.72 16.99
N GLY A 482 -7.46 3.03 17.43
CA GLY A 482 -8.20 4.20 16.99
C GLY A 482 -7.36 5.48 17.10
N GLY A 483 -7.23 6.20 15.99
CA GLY A 483 -6.47 7.44 15.90
C GLY A 483 -4.97 7.28 15.74
N ALA A 484 -4.43 6.06 15.82
CA ALA A 484 -3.03 5.78 15.51
C ALA A 484 -2.80 5.68 14.00
N VAL A 485 -1.53 5.74 13.58
CA VAL A 485 -1.18 5.36 12.20
C VAL A 485 -1.45 3.86 12.05
N SER A 486 -2.16 3.48 10.99
CA SER A 486 -2.43 2.08 10.68
C SER A 486 -1.13 1.29 10.54
N ALA A 487 -1.04 0.13 11.19
CA ALA A 487 0.15 -0.74 11.14
C ALA A 487 0.56 -1.16 9.72
N PHE A 488 -0.40 -1.21 8.78
CA PHE A 488 -0.13 -1.50 7.38
C PHE A 488 0.40 -0.29 6.58
N SER A 489 0.31 0.95 7.06
CA SER A 489 0.75 2.12 6.31
C SER A 489 2.25 2.06 6.05
N SER A 490 2.69 2.13 4.78
CA SER A 490 4.10 2.09 4.40
C SER A 490 4.89 3.30 4.92
N TRP A 491 6.17 3.06 5.22
CA TRP A 491 7.06 4.03 5.86
C TRP A 491 8.07 4.58 4.85
N GLY A 492 8.39 5.87 4.92
CA GLY A 492 9.60 6.41 4.33
C GLY A 492 10.82 6.12 5.20
N PRO A 493 11.88 6.95 5.14
CA PRO A 493 12.15 7.96 4.12
C PRO A 493 12.26 7.36 2.71
N THR A 494 12.41 8.21 1.70
CA THR A 494 12.89 7.77 0.38
C THR A 494 14.36 7.36 0.44
N TRP A 495 14.88 6.73 -0.62
CA TRP A 495 16.32 6.41 -0.72
C TRP A 495 17.21 7.65 -0.79
N THR A 496 16.63 8.82 -1.03
CA THR A 496 17.28 10.14 -1.04
C THR A 496 16.99 10.96 0.23
N MET A 497 16.51 10.31 1.30
CA MET A 497 16.21 10.91 2.60
C MET A 497 15.11 11.98 2.59
N ASP A 498 14.26 12.02 1.56
CA ASP A 498 13.08 12.88 1.54
C ASP A 498 12.06 12.38 2.58
N VAL A 499 11.38 13.31 3.26
CA VAL A 499 10.33 12.97 4.24
C VAL A 499 9.11 12.47 3.48
N LYS A 500 8.77 11.19 3.69
CA LYS A 500 7.53 10.56 3.23
C LYS A 500 7.06 9.59 4.33
N PRO A 501 5.74 9.39 4.51
CA PRO A 501 4.63 10.14 3.90
C PRO A 501 4.64 11.63 4.29
N GLN A 502 3.86 12.46 3.60
CA GLN A 502 3.79 13.89 3.89
C GLN A 502 2.98 14.18 5.17
N PHE A 503 1.85 13.48 5.31
CA PHE A 503 0.92 13.46 6.44
C PHE A 503 -0.09 12.32 6.16
N GLY A 504 -1.14 12.17 6.98
CA GLY A 504 -2.16 11.16 6.72
C GLY A 504 -3.58 11.54 7.13
N ALA A 505 -4.50 10.67 6.73
CA ALA A 505 -5.92 10.76 7.00
C ALA A 505 -6.48 9.38 7.39
N PRO A 506 -7.71 9.30 7.92
CA PRO A 506 -8.35 8.02 8.20
C PRO A 506 -8.44 7.14 6.94
N GLY A 507 -7.90 5.92 7.04
CA GLY A 507 -7.88 4.93 5.96
C GLY A 507 -8.15 3.50 6.44
N GLY A 508 -8.19 3.24 7.75
CA GLY A 508 -8.62 1.96 8.31
C GLY A 508 -10.13 1.91 8.53
N HIS A 509 -10.81 0.86 8.06
CA HIS A 509 -12.24 0.62 8.23
C HIS A 509 -13.11 1.78 7.73
N ILE A 510 -13.03 2.08 6.43
CA ILE A 510 -13.79 3.16 5.80
C ILE A 510 -14.97 2.59 5.03
N LEU A 511 -16.19 2.94 5.46
CA LEU A 511 -17.42 2.71 4.69
C LEU A 511 -17.47 3.69 3.51
N SER A 512 -17.68 3.18 2.31
CA SER A 512 -17.93 3.99 1.12
C SER A 512 -18.73 3.19 0.08
N THR A 513 -19.03 3.84 -1.05
CA THR A 513 -19.68 3.24 -2.21
C THR A 513 -18.85 2.09 -2.80
N TYR A 514 -19.50 1.26 -3.59
CA TYR A 514 -18.94 0.12 -4.31
C TYR A 514 -19.87 -0.14 -5.51
N PRO A 515 -19.46 -0.81 -6.61
CA PRO A 515 -20.35 -0.98 -7.74
C PRO A 515 -21.68 -1.63 -7.36
N ARG A 516 -22.78 -1.15 -7.94
CA ARG A 516 -24.14 -1.68 -7.70
C ARG A 516 -24.22 -3.16 -8.02
N ALA A 517 -23.60 -3.56 -9.14
CA ALA A 517 -23.43 -4.95 -9.56
C ALA A 517 -22.56 -5.79 -8.61
N LYS A 518 -22.03 -5.21 -7.54
CA LYS A 518 -21.37 -5.94 -6.46
C LYS A 518 -21.83 -5.52 -5.07
N GLY A 519 -22.97 -4.83 -4.99
CA GLY A 519 -23.60 -4.53 -3.73
C GLY A 519 -23.56 -3.11 -3.20
N SER A 520 -23.20 -2.13 -4.01
CA SER A 520 -23.36 -0.69 -3.71
C SER A 520 -22.45 -0.13 -2.61
N TYR A 521 -22.04 -0.88 -1.60
CA TYR A 521 -21.18 -0.37 -0.51
C TYR A 521 -20.19 -1.41 -0.03
N ALA A 522 -19.10 -0.95 0.57
CA ALA A 522 -18.12 -1.79 1.23
C ALA A 522 -17.40 -1.03 2.35
N VAL A 523 -16.92 -1.76 3.36
CA VAL A 523 -15.94 -1.25 4.32
C VAL A 523 -14.58 -1.74 3.87
N ILE A 524 -13.63 -0.83 3.65
CA ILE A 524 -12.30 -1.16 3.14
C ILE A 524 -11.25 -0.45 3.98
N SER A 525 -10.11 -1.11 4.17
CA SER A 525 -8.93 -0.54 4.82
C SER A 525 -7.78 -0.41 3.83
N GLY A 526 -7.08 0.72 3.88
CA GLY A 526 -5.86 0.97 3.12
C GLY A 526 -5.48 2.45 3.07
N THR A 527 -4.22 2.74 2.76
CA THR A 527 -3.80 4.09 2.35
C THR A 527 -4.57 4.59 1.12
N SER A 528 -5.13 3.65 0.33
CA SER A 528 -6.09 3.91 -0.75
C SER A 528 -7.37 4.63 -0.32
N MET A 529 -7.75 4.57 0.96
CA MET A 529 -8.95 5.25 1.48
C MET A 529 -8.57 6.60 2.12
N ALA A 530 -7.39 6.69 2.73
CA ALA A 530 -6.87 7.95 3.25
C ALA A 530 -6.53 8.96 2.13
N CYS A 531 -6.02 8.46 1.00
CA CYS A 531 -5.64 9.26 -0.17
C CYS A 531 -6.81 10.10 -0.74
N PRO A 532 -7.98 9.53 -1.08
CA PRO A 532 -9.13 10.31 -1.56
C PRO A 532 -9.72 11.24 -0.50
N LEU A 533 -9.71 10.85 0.78
CA LEU A 533 -10.15 11.76 1.84
C LEU A 533 -9.26 13.02 1.90
N THR A 534 -7.96 12.85 1.66
CA THR A 534 -7.02 13.96 1.56
C THR A 534 -7.27 14.80 0.31
N ALA A 535 -7.58 14.20 -0.84
CA ALA A 535 -7.98 14.93 -2.04
C ALA A 535 -9.24 15.78 -1.79
N ALA A 536 -10.21 15.25 -1.05
CA ALA A 536 -11.38 15.98 -0.62
C ALA A 536 -11.03 17.17 0.30
N ILE A 537 -10.12 16.97 1.26
CA ILE A 537 -9.61 18.04 2.12
C ILE A 537 -8.94 19.14 1.30
N TYR A 538 -8.10 18.79 0.33
CA TYR A 538 -7.51 19.76 -0.60
C TYR A 538 -8.60 20.56 -1.34
N ALA A 539 -9.66 19.91 -1.82
CA ALA A 539 -10.77 20.61 -2.48
C ALA A 539 -11.46 21.63 -1.56
N LEU A 540 -11.69 21.27 -0.29
CA LEU A 540 -12.22 22.19 0.71
C LEU A 540 -11.27 23.37 0.95
N LEU A 541 -9.96 23.12 1.04
CA LEU A 541 -8.95 24.17 1.21
C LEU A 541 -8.90 25.12 0.00
N VAL A 542 -9.01 24.58 -1.22
CA VAL A 542 -9.08 25.38 -2.46
C VAL A 542 -10.29 26.32 -2.41
N GLU A 543 -11.46 25.83 -1.99
CA GLU A 543 -12.66 26.65 -1.84
C GLU A 543 -12.49 27.74 -0.77
N VAL A 544 -11.97 27.39 0.41
CA VAL A 544 -11.80 28.34 1.52
C VAL A 544 -10.76 29.42 1.20
N ARG A 545 -9.63 29.03 0.58
CA ARG A 545 -8.47 29.92 0.40
C ARG A 545 -8.41 30.59 -0.97
N GLY A 546 -9.24 30.15 -1.93
CA GLY A 546 -9.27 30.71 -3.29
C GLY A 546 -7.99 30.51 -4.09
N THR A 547 -7.15 29.52 -3.72
CA THR A 547 -5.88 29.22 -4.38
C THR A 547 -5.76 27.72 -4.65
N ARG A 548 -5.10 27.39 -5.75
CA ARG A 548 -4.79 26.01 -6.18
C ARG A 548 -3.31 25.66 -6.01
N ASP A 549 -2.50 26.56 -5.44
CA ASP A 549 -1.06 26.34 -5.28
C ASP A 549 -0.79 25.08 -4.43
N PRO A 550 -0.28 23.99 -5.03
CA PRO A 550 -0.09 22.73 -4.33
C PRO A 550 0.99 22.83 -3.24
N VAL A 551 1.98 23.69 -3.43
CA VAL A 551 3.08 23.88 -2.49
C VAL A 551 2.57 24.60 -1.25
N LEU A 552 1.82 25.69 -1.41
CA LEU A 552 1.22 26.42 -0.29
C LEU A 552 0.25 25.56 0.50
N LEU A 553 -0.70 24.88 -0.16
CA LEU A 553 -1.69 24.06 0.52
C LEU A 553 -1.06 22.87 1.26
N GLN A 554 -0.02 22.26 0.69
CA GLN A 554 0.74 21.21 1.38
C GLN A 554 1.47 21.74 2.62
N LYS A 555 2.06 22.93 2.57
CA LYS A 555 2.72 23.57 3.73
C LYS A 555 1.70 23.83 4.85
N LEU A 556 0.53 24.37 4.51
CA LEU A 556 -0.55 24.61 5.48
C LEU A 556 -1.03 23.32 6.15
N LEU A 557 -1.27 22.27 5.35
CA LEU A 557 -1.67 20.96 5.89
C LEU A 557 -0.57 20.35 6.76
N SER A 558 0.69 20.41 6.33
CA SER A 558 1.83 19.91 7.10
C SER A 558 1.93 20.62 8.45
N ALA A 559 1.93 21.96 8.43
CA ALA A 559 2.10 22.78 9.62
C ALA A 559 0.98 22.60 10.67
N ASN A 560 -0.25 22.35 10.22
CA ASN A 560 -1.43 22.23 11.08
C ASN A 560 -1.82 20.77 11.38
N SER A 561 -1.10 19.78 10.84
CA SER A 561 -1.36 18.37 11.15
C SER A 561 -1.04 18.07 12.62
N LYS A 562 -1.72 17.05 13.16
CA LYS A 562 -1.61 16.62 14.55
C LYS A 562 -0.83 15.30 14.65
N PRO A 563 0.45 15.32 15.06
CA PRO A 563 1.22 14.11 15.33
C PRO A 563 0.55 13.23 16.38
N GLN A 564 0.55 11.92 16.16
CA GLN A 564 -0.04 10.92 17.05
C GLN A 564 1.05 10.09 17.74
N VAL A 565 0.68 9.54 18.90
CA VAL A 565 1.50 8.58 19.64
C VAL A 565 1.67 7.29 18.84
N PHE A 566 2.80 6.62 19.05
CA PHE A 566 3.11 5.37 18.39
C PHE A 566 2.21 4.24 18.90
N ASN A 567 1.75 3.41 17.97
CA ASN A 567 1.02 2.17 18.24
C ASN A 567 1.66 1.06 17.40
N ASP A 568 1.95 -0.08 18.03
CA ASP A 568 2.61 -1.23 17.39
C ASP A 568 1.63 -2.23 16.76
N GLY A 569 0.36 -1.86 16.64
CA GLY A 569 -0.75 -2.72 16.23
C GLY A 569 -1.45 -3.41 17.39
N ALA A 570 -0.96 -3.27 18.63
CA ALA A 570 -1.56 -3.86 19.82
C ALA A 570 -1.66 -2.88 21.00
N ILE A 571 -0.62 -2.07 21.24
CA ILE A 571 -0.52 -1.15 22.38
C ILE A 571 -0.08 0.25 21.94
N PHE A 572 -0.52 1.25 22.70
CA PHE A 572 -0.03 2.63 22.57
C PHE A 572 1.18 2.87 23.45
N TYR A 573 2.15 3.59 22.91
CA TYR A 573 3.35 4.05 23.61
C TYR A 573 3.17 5.49 24.10
N ASP A 574 4.02 5.92 25.03
CA ASP A 574 4.03 7.27 25.60
C ASP A 574 4.87 8.27 24.78
N ARG A 575 5.13 7.96 23.50
CA ARG A 575 5.96 8.74 22.58
C ARG A 575 5.29 8.85 21.22
N LEU A 576 5.58 9.95 20.50
CA LEU A 576 5.10 10.15 19.13
C LEU A 576 5.66 9.11 18.17
N ALA A 577 4.84 8.70 17.21
CA ALA A 577 5.27 7.83 16.12
C ALA A 577 6.36 8.52 15.28
N PRO A 578 7.35 7.78 14.75
CA PRO A 578 8.40 8.34 13.90
C PRO A 578 7.82 9.13 12.72
N VAL A 579 8.48 10.22 12.33
CA VAL A 579 8.09 11.03 11.16
C VAL A 579 8.07 10.17 9.89
N ALA A 580 9.00 9.22 9.77
CA ALA A 580 9.04 8.26 8.66
C ALA A 580 7.78 7.38 8.55
N GLN A 581 7.00 7.23 9.62
CA GLN A 581 5.71 6.52 9.59
C GLN A 581 4.54 7.45 9.28
N GLN A 582 4.53 8.63 9.89
CA GLN A 582 3.31 9.45 10.00
C GLN A 582 3.36 10.78 9.25
N GLY A 583 4.52 11.17 8.74
CA GLY A 583 4.75 12.48 8.15
C GLY A 583 4.55 13.59 9.17
N ALA A 584 3.80 14.63 8.81
CA ALA A 584 3.45 15.73 9.70
C ALA A 584 2.35 15.38 10.72
N GLY A 585 1.68 14.22 10.58
CA GLY A 585 0.60 13.80 11.47
C GLY A 585 -0.75 13.64 10.78
N LEU A 586 -1.79 13.51 11.60
CA LEU A 586 -3.19 13.43 11.18
C LEU A 586 -3.67 14.82 10.75
N ILE A 587 -4.13 14.95 9.50
CA ILE A 587 -4.58 16.23 8.94
C ILE A 587 -5.67 16.87 9.82
N GLN A 588 -5.58 18.18 10.04
CA GLN A 588 -6.63 19.02 10.64
C GLN A 588 -7.08 20.07 9.61
N ALA A 589 -8.13 19.74 8.84
CA ALA A 589 -8.56 20.48 7.66
C ALA A 589 -9.02 21.91 7.99
N HIS A 590 -9.85 22.07 9.03
CA HIS A 590 -10.34 23.38 9.44
C HIS A 590 -9.19 24.29 9.89
N ASP A 591 -8.29 23.77 10.73
CA ASP A 591 -7.14 24.55 11.22
C ASP A 591 -6.23 24.98 10.06
N ALA A 592 -5.93 24.09 9.11
CA ALA A 592 -5.17 24.44 7.90
C ALA A 592 -5.90 25.46 7.01
N ALA A 593 -7.22 25.34 6.85
CA ALA A 593 -8.01 26.22 5.99
C ALA A 593 -8.01 27.68 6.50
N PHE A 594 -8.08 27.88 7.81
CA PHE A 594 -8.13 29.20 8.45
C PHE A 594 -6.81 29.67 9.07
N ALA A 595 -5.72 28.93 8.87
CA ALA A 595 -4.40 29.33 9.38
C ALA A 595 -3.99 30.71 8.84
N THR A 596 -3.63 31.58 9.79
CA THR A 596 -3.11 32.94 9.57
C THR A 596 -1.59 33.01 9.63
N THR A 597 -0.94 31.98 10.16
CA THR A 597 0.52 31.86 10.18
C THR A 597 0.95 30.83 9.15
N LEU A 598 1.87 31.21 8.26
CA LEU A 598 2.50 30.30 7.32
C LEU A 598 3.86 29.86 7.87
N LEU A 599 4.05 28.55 8.01
CA LEU A 599 5.31 27.91 8.43
C LEU A 599 5.90 27.12 7.26
N GLU A 600 7.14 27.42 6.88
CA GLU A 600 7.79 26.82 5.71
C GLU A 600 9.24 26.45 6.00
N PRO A 601 9.79 25.37 5.43
CA PRO A 601 9.17 24.44 4.47
C PRO A 601 8.17 23.47 5.14
N SER A 602 7.64 22.49 4.38
CA SER A 602 6.72 21.48 4.92
C SER A 602 7.40 20.45 5.84
N SER A 603 8.72 20.27 5.73
CA SER A 603 9.53 19.36 6.55
C SER A 603 11.02 19.67 6.46
N LEU A 604 11.82 19.22 7.43
CA LEU A 604 13.27 19.35 7.44
C LEU A 604 13.97 17.99 7.39
N SER A 605 14.70 17.71 6.31
CA SER A 605 15.61 16.54 6.26
C SER A 605 17.05 16.97 6.48
N PHE A 606 17.67 16.47 7.55
CA PHE A 606 19.08 16.68 7.90
C PHE A 606 20.02 15.68 7.22
N ASN A 607 19.47 14.78 6.38
CA ASN A 607 20.17 13.68 5.71
C ASN A 607 20.85 12.67 6.68
N GLU A 608 21.61 11.76 6.09
CA GLU A 608 22.49 10.81 6.76
C GLU A 608 23.83 11.42 7.17
N THR A 609 24.59 10.71 8.03
CA THR A 609 25.83 11.23 8.63
C THR A 609 26.90 11.62 7.59
N THR A 610 26.97 10.91 6.46
CA THR A 610 27.94 11.22 5.38
C THR A 610 27.63 12.52 4.64
N TYR A 611 26.34 12.82 4.43
CA TYR A 611 25.87 14.01 3.71
C TYR A 611 25.09 14.94 4.65
N PHE A 612 25.51 14.96 5.92
CA PHE A 612 24.79 15.60 7.01
C PHE A 612 24.73 17.11 6.78
N ALA A 613 23.53 17.67 6.87
CA ALA A 613 23.32 19.10 6.83
C ALA A 613 23.10 19.60 8.26
N PRO A 614 24.11 20.10 8.98
CA PRO A 614 24.02 20.39 10.42
C PRO A 614 23.04 21.50 10.78
N SER A 615 22.67 22.31 9.80
CA SER A 615 21.76 23.44 9.92
C SER A 615 20.72 23.44 8.82
N LYS A 616 19.50 23.82 9.17
CA LYS A 616 18.37 24.10 8.27
C LYS A 616 17.60 25.30 8.78
N ASN A 617 16.92 26.02 7.90
CA ASN A 617 16.08 27.15 8.27
C ASN A 617 14.60 26.81 8.09
N PHE A 618 13.76 27.43 8.92
CA PHE A 618 12.34 27.59 8.62
C PHE A 618 11.94 29.06 8.73
N THR A 619 10.88 29.44 8.02
CA THR A 619 10.30 30.77 8.02
C THR A 619 8.90 30.75 8.62
N LEU A 620 8.59 31.80 9.36
CA LEU A 620 7.24 32.09 9.84
C LEU A 620 6.80 33.41 9.23
N THR A 621 5.65 33.42 8.55
CA THR A 621 5.03 34.63 8.02
C THR A 621 3.66 34.82 8.65
N ASN A 622 3.43 35.98 9.25
CA ASN A 622 2.18 36.29 9.92
C ASN A 622 1.24 37.03 8.96
N HIS A 623 0.22 36.34 8.46
CA HIS A 623 -0.86 36.92 7.65
C HIS A 623 -2.09 37.33 8.47
N GLY A 624 -2.04 37.21 9.81
CA GLY A 624 -3.09 37.66 10.72
C GLY A 624 -3.13 39.18 10.88
N ASP A 625 -4.16 39.66 11.58
CA ASP A 625 -4.40 41.10 11.72
C ASP A 625 -3.64 41.77 12.87
N SER A 626 -2.98 40.99 13.72
CA SER A 626 -2.27 41.47 14.89
C SER A 626 -0.87 40.88 14.97
N LYS A 627 0.01 41.53 15.76
CA LYS A 627 1.32 40.99 16.07
C LYS A 627 1.19 39.69 16.86
N VAL A 628 1.96 38.68 16.50
CA VAL A 628 1.98 37.39 17.20
C VAL A 628 3.39 37.11 17.72
N THR A 629 3.46 36.64 18.96
CA THR A 629 4.71 36.16 19.54
C THR A 629 4.69 34.64 19.56
N TYR A 630 5.64 34.01 18.89
CA TYR A 630 5.76 32.57 18.79
C TYR A 630 6.84 32.06 19.74
N LYS A 631 6.50 31.04 20.53
CA LYS A 631 7.46 30.22 21.28
C LYS A 631 7.85 29.01 20.44
N ILE A 632 9.15 28.78 20.30
CA ILE A 632 9.71 27.71 19.49
C ILE A 632 10.35 26.67 20.41
N SER A 633 9.98 25.41 20.20
CA SER A 633 10.49 24.25 20.95
C SER A 633 10.55 23.03 20.04
N TYR A 634 10.93 21.86 20.57
CA TYR A 634 10.86 20.62 19.80
C TYR A 634 10.40 19.44 20.66
N VAL A 635 9.84 18.44 19.99
CA VAL A 635 9.41 17.17 20.59
C VAL A 635 10.00 16.02 19.77
N PRO A 636 10.92 15.23 20.34
CA PRO A 636 11.45 14.06 19.65
C PRO A 636 10.42 12.94 19.56
N THR A 637 10.52 12.11 18.51
CA THR A 637 9.76 10.87 18.36
C THR A 637 10.61 9.67 18.79
N LEU A 638 10.04 8.47 18.72
CA LEU A 638 10.87 7.26 18.68
C LEU A 638 11.83 7.29 17.48
N THR A 639 13.02 6.75 17.68
CA THR A 639 14.02 6.50 16.63
C THR A 639 13.89 5.06 16.16
N ALA A 640 13.79 4.85 14.84
CA ALA A 640 13.60 3.54 14.23
C ALA A 640 14.87 3.05 13.54
N ALA A 641 15.33 1.83 13.86
CA ALA A 641 16.45 1.21 13.16
C ALA A 641 16.00 0.48 11.89
N ALA A 642 16.77 0.65 10.80
CA ALA A 642 16.50 -0.05 9.54
C ALA A 642 16.99 -1.51 9.57
N LEU A 643 18.04 -1.80 10.34
CA LEU A 643 18.64 -3.12 10.48
C LEU A 643 18.57 -3.62 11.93
N LYS A 644 18.48 -4.94 12.10
CA LYS A 644 18.51 -5.60 13.42
C LYS A 644 19.89 -5.45 14.08
N PRO A 645 20.04 -5.67 15.41
CA PRO A 645 21.31 -5.50 16.13
C PRO A 645 22.55 -6.22 15.58
N ASN A 646 22.38 -7.18 14.67
CA ASN A 646 23.49 -7.86 13.98
C ASN A 646 23.90 -7.23 12.64
N ALA A 647 23.20 -6.17 12.19
CA ALA A 647 23.31 -5.52 10.88
C ALA A 647 23.22 -6.45 9.65
N LYS A 648 22.76 -7.70 9.85
CA LYS A 648 22.69 -8.76 8.83
C LYS A 648 21.29 -9.01 8.31
N SER A 649 20.29 -8.30 8.84
CA SER A 649 18.91 -8.45 8.41
C SER A 649 18.14 -7.17 8.68
N VAL A 650 17.10 -6.94 7.87
CA VAL A 650 16.23 -5.78 8.00
C VAL A 650 15.33 -5.90 9.24
N THR A 651 15.07 -4.76 9.86
CA THR A 651 14.04 -4.62 10.89
C THR A 651 12.67 -4.52 10.20
N VAL A 652 11.70 -5.28 10.71
CA VAL A 652 10.31 -5.30 10.25
C VAL A 652 9.41 -4.84 11.39
N PHE A 653 8.24 -4.28 11.07
CA PHE A 653 7.31 -3.78 12.08
C PHE A 653 6.86 -4.90 13.04
N PRO A 654 6.73 -4.64 14.35
CA PRO A 654 6.81 -3.32 15.00
C PRO A 654 8.22 -2.75 15.05
N GLY A 655 9.26 -3.58 15.09
CA GLY A 655 10.64 -3.16 14.87
C GLY A 655 11.44 -2.92 16.14
N GLU A 656 12.60 -2.29 15.97
CA GLU A 656 13.55 -1.94 17.03
C GLU A 656 13.55 -0.42 17.20
N PHE A 657 13.14 0.04 18.38
CA PHE A 657 12.98 1.46 18.68
C PHE A 657 13.89 1.92 19.81
N TYR A 658 14.40 3.13 19.68
CA TYR A 658 15.22 3.81 20.67
C TYR A 658 14.58 5.13 21.07
N THR A 659 14.85 5.59 22.29
CA THR A 659 14.40 6.89 22.79
C THR A 659 15.41 8.00 22.51
N ASP A 660 16.68 7.65 22.29
CA ASP A 660 17.72 8.57 21.84
C ASP A 660 17.35 9.22 20.51
N SER A 661 17.53 10.53 20.42
CA SER A 661 17.24 11.33 19.23
C SER A 661 18.23 12.50 19.13
N ALA A 662 18.19 13.26 18.03
CA ALA A 662 19.06 14.42 17.88
C ALA A 662 18.72 15.52 18.89
N ALA A 663 19.77 16.15 19.44
CA ALA A 663 19.60 17.38 20.20
C ALA A 663 19.38 18.55 19.23
N ILE A 664 18.28 19.28 19.41
CA ILE A 664 17.90 20.42 18.57
C ILE A 664 18.16 21.74 19.30
N ARG A 665 18.75 22.70 18.59
CA ARG A 665 18.93 24.09 19.03
C ARG A 665 18.41 25.05 17.98
N PHE A 666 17.91 26.19 18.43
CA PHE A 666 17.38 27.24 17.56
C PHE A 666 18.24 28.49 17.67
N SER A 667 18.39 29.26 16.58
CA SER A 667 18.98 30.61 16.66
C SER A 667 18.16 31.51 17.59
N GLU A 668 16.83 31.33 17.59
CA GLU A 668 15.89 32.02 18.46
C GLU A 668 14.82 31.05 18.96
N SER A 669 14.58 31.04 20.28
CA SER A 669 13.51 30.24 20.91
C SER A 669 12.19 30.99 21.02
N LYS A 670 12.18 32.27 20.64
CA LYS A 670 11.02 33.16 20.67
C LYS A 670 11.17 34.25 19.62
N VAL A 671 10.17 34.41 18.76
CA VAL A 671 10.12 35.45 17.72
C VAL A 671 8.82 36.24 17.82
N THR A 672 8.85 37.55 17.61
CA THR A 672 7.64 38.39 17.52
C THR A 672 7.53 38.92 16.10
N ILE A 673 6.40 38.68 15.45
CA ILE A 673 6.20 38.99 14.03
C ILE A 673 4.97 39.88 13.90
N ALA A 674 5.14 41.09 13.35
CA ALA A 674 4.00 41.97 13.06
C ALA A 674 3.19 41.44 11.86
N LYS A 675 2.03 42.05 11.62
CA LYS A 675 1.20 41.72 10.45
C LYS A 675 1.99 41.91 9.15
N GLY A 676 2.02 40.88 8.31
CA GLY A 676 2.69 40.87 7.01
C GLY A 676 4.20 40.66 7.08
N GLU A 677 4.79 40.58 8.27
CA GLU A 677 6.23 40.35 8.43
C GLU A 677 6.57 38.85 8.44
N THR A 678 7.86 38.58 8.20
CA THR A 678 8.44 37.24 8.19
C THR A 678 9.65 37.20 9.12
N ALA A 679 9.81 36.10 9.86
CA ALA A 679 11.03 35.78 10.59
C ALA A 679 11.61 34.44 10.10
N THR A 680 12.94 34.35 10.04
CA THR A 680 13.65 33.11 9.72
C THR A 680 14.36 32.61 10.96
N VAL A 681 14.20 31.33 11.29
CA VAL A 681 14.86 30.69 12.44
C VAL A 681 15.71 29.53 11.95
N GLU A 682 16.96 29.52 12.40
CA GLU A 682 17.89 28.43 12.15
C GLU A 682 17.66 27.29 13.14
N VAL A 683 17.69 26.06 12.63
CA VAL A 683 17.57 24.80 13.38
C VAL A 683 18.88 24.03 13.23
N LEU A 684 19.60 23.92 14.33
CA LEU A 684 20.84 23.17 14.44
C LEU A 684 20.54 21.80 15.04
N ALA A 685 20.96 20.73 14.34
CA ALA A 685 20.82 19.37 14.83
C ALA A 685 22.16 18.76 15.21
N THR A 686 22.21 18.07 16.35
CA THR A 686 23.33 17.21 16.75
C THR A 686 22.85 15.78 16.84
N PRO A 687 23.24 14.88 15.91
CA PRO A 687 22.82 13.48 15.93
C PRO A 687 23.26 12.77 17.22
N PRO A 688 22.48 11.79 17.72
CA PRO A 688 22.83 11.05 18.92
C PRO A 688 24.05 10.18 18.69
N LYS A 689 25.05 10.28 19.57
CA LYS A 689 26.32 9.51 19.50
C LYS A 689 26.23 8.12 20.11
N THR A 690 25.17 7.86 20.87
CA THR A 690 24.89 6.61 21.58
C THR A 690 24.35 5.51 20.67
N LEU A 691 23.84 5.88 19.50
CA LEU A 691 23.25 4.94 18.54
C LEU A 691 24.32 4.27 17.69
N ASP A 692 24.16 2.96 17.48
CA ASP A 692 25.01 2.20 16.57
C ASP A 692 24.68 2.54 15.11
N ALA A 693 25.63 3.20 14.44
CA ALA A 693 25.54 3.59 13.04
C ALA A 693 25.38 2.40 12.08
N SER A 694 25.76 1.18 12.49
CA SER A 694 25.58 -0.05 11.71
C SER A 694 24.11 -0.47 11.58
N LEU A 695 23.22 0.10 12.41
CA LEU A 695 21.78 -0.20 12.39
C LEU A 695 20.99 0.75 11.50
N LEU A 696 21.66 1.79 10.97
CA LEU A 696 21.06 2.89 10.23
C LEU A 696 19.84 3.51 10.93
N PRO A 697 19.95 3.93 12.21
CA PRO A 697 18.79 4.47 12.92
C PRO A 697 18.40 5.84 12.41
N VAL A 698 17.11 5.98 12.11
CA VAL A 698 16.47 7.22 11.68
C VAL A 698 15.83 7.86 12.91
N TRP A 699 16.41 8.98 13.33
CA TRP A 699 15.87 9.82 14.38
C TRP A 699 14.97 10.89 13.77
N SER A 700 13.94 11.29 14.50
CA SER A 700 13.00 12.31 14.05
C SER A 700 12.33 13.04 15.20
N GLY A 701 11.56 14.08 14.86
CA GLY A 701 10.76 14.83 15.81
C GLY A 701 10.00 15.95 15.10
N TYR A 702 9.46 16.87 15.90
CA TYR A 702 8.74 18.03 15.42
C TYR A 702 9.28 19.29 16.08
N VAL A 703 9.59 20.32 15.29
CA VAL A 703 9.67 21.68 15.82
C VAL A 703 8.24 22.13 16.12
N ARG A 704 7.99 22.60 17.33
CA ARG A 704 6.69 23.08 17.79
C ARG A 704 6.72 24.59 17.90
N VAL A 705 5.74 25.24 17.29
CA VAL A 705 5.59 26.69 17.24
C VAL A 705 4.23 27.06 17.85
N ASP A 706 4.22 27.63 19.04
CA ASP A 706 3.00 28.07 19.73
C ASP A 706 2.93 29.60 19.76
N GLY A 707 1.86 30.18 19.21
CA GLY A 707 1.60 31.62 19.14
C GLY A 707 0.75 32.13 20.30
N THR A 708 0.93 33.40 20.66
CA THR A 708 0.08 34.10 21.65
C THR A 708 -1.38 34.28 21.22
N ASP A 709 -1.68 34.05 19.95
CA ASP A 709 -3.01 34.06 19.35
C ASP A 709 -3.72 32.69 19.42
N GLY A 710 -3.08 31.68 20.03
CA GLY A 710 -3.59 30.31 20.08
C GLY A 710 -3.13 29.44 18.90
N THR A 711 -2.36 29.98 17.96
CA THR A 711 -1.71 29.20 16.90
C THR A 711 -0.87 28.08 17.51
N SER A 712 -0.99 26.85 17.00
CA SER A 712 -0.12 25.73 17.38
C SER A 712 0.24 24.95 16.13
N LEU A 713 1.49 25.08 15.69
CA LEU A 713 2.00 24.48 14.47
C LEU A 713 3.11 23.47 14.79
N SER A 714 3.29 22.51 13.89
CA SER A 714 4.38 21.54 13.95
C SER A 714 5.12 21.45 12.61
N LEU A 715 6.44 21.33 12.67
CA LEU A 715 7.29 21.12 11.50
C LEU A 715 8.08 19.82 11.68
N PRO A 716 7.76 18.75 10.94
CA PRO A 716 8.47 17.48 11.05
C PRO A 716 9.93 17.62 10.62
N TYR A 717 10.83 16.96 11.36
CA TYR A 717 12.23 16.83 11.00
C TYR A 717 12.71 15.39 11.12
N GLN A 718 13.72 15.01 10.33
CA GLN A 718 14.38 13.71 10.42
C GLN A 718 15.87 13.78 10.05
N GLY A 719 16.61 12.76 10.45
CA GLY A 719 17.95 12.45 9.94
C GLY A 719 18.36 11.02 10.27
N LEU A 720 19.53 10.60 9.80
CA LEU A 720 20.00 9.22 9.97
C LEU A 720 21.42 9.19 10.54
N VAL A 721 21.63 8.34 11.56
CA VAL A 721 22.98 7.99 12.03
C VAL A 721 23.52 6.85 11.17
N GLY A 722 24.68 7.05 10.57
CA GLY A 722 25.29 6.11 9.64
C GLY A 722 25.38 6.62 8.20
N SER A 723 25.82 5.73 7.31
CA SER A 723 26.08 6.04 5.90
C SER A 723 25.35 5.05 5.03
N LEU A 724 24.40 5.50 4.22
CA LEU A 724 23.74 4.63 3.23
C LEU A 724 24.73 4.25 2.11
N ARG A 725 25.70 5.12 1.80
CA ARG A 725 26.76 4.85 0.81
C ARG A 725 27.68 3.70 1.20
N ASN A 726 28.09 3.66 2.47
CA ASN A 726 29.04 2.67 2.96
C ASN A 726 28.38 1.39 3.48
N HIS A 727 27.04 1.35 3.52
CA HIS A 727 26.32 0.15 3.96
C HIS A 727 26.19 -0.89 2.87
N THR A 728 26.26 -2.15 3.32
CA THR A 728 26.03 -3.31 2.46
C THR A 728 24.56 -3.34 2.01
N VAL A 729 24.33 -3.24 0.70
CA VAL A 729 22.98 -3.36 0.12
C VAL A 729 22.54 -4.82 -0.04
N LEU A 730 23.51 -5.73 -0.20
CA LEU A 730 23.29 -7.17 -0.39
C LEU A 730 24.40 -7.96 0.32
N SER A 731 24.06 -8.71 1.37
CA SER A 731 25.07 -9.52 2.07
C SER A 731 25.36 -10.84 1.35
N PRO A 732 26.58 -11.40 1.47
CA PRO A 732 26.88 -12.74 0.98
C PRO A 732 25.91 -13.80 1.53
N GLY A 733 25.50 -14.76 0.69
CA GLY A 733 24.61 -15.86 1.08
C GLY A 733 23.11 -15.53 1.11
N THR A 734 22.73 -14.30 0.75
CA THR A 734 21.32 -13.86 0.62
C THR A 734 20.71 -14.14 -0.75
N ALA A 735 21.48 -14.70 -1.69
CA ALA A 735 21.03 -15.13 -3.00
C ALA A 735 21.01 -16.66 -3.09
N TYR A 736 19.93 -17.24 -3.58
CA TYR A 736 19.76 -18.70 -3.68
C TYR A 736 18.85 -19.10 -4.84
N ILE A 737 18.96 -20.36 -5.24
CA ILE A 737 18.09 -20.94 -6.27
C ILE A 737 16.94 -21.71 -5.62
N VAL A 738 15.75 -21.55 -6.17
CA VAL A 738 14.55 -22.37 -5.84
C VAL A 738 13.98 -22.98 -7.11
N ARG A 739 13.04 -23.92 -6.99
CA ARG A 739 12.28 -24.45 -8.14
C ARG A 739 11.02 -23.61 -8.37
N ALA A 740 10.72 -23.27 -9.62
CA ALA A 740 9.54 -22.46 -9.97
C ALA A 740 8.21 -23.08 -9.55
N ASN A 741 8.14 -24.42 -9.47
CA ASN A 741 6.97 -25.16 -9.04
C ASN A 741 6.93 -25.43 -7.52
N ASP A 742 7.95 -25.05 -6.76
CA ASP A 742 7.93 -25.15 -5.31
C ASP A 742 7.16 -23.96 -4.73
N LYS A 743 5.93 -24.24 -4.27
CA LYS A 743 5.07 -23.26 -3.61
C LYS A 743 5.74 -22.61 -2.40
N TYR A 744 6.58 -23.34 -1.67
CA TYR A 744 7.27 -22.86 -0.47
C TYR A 744 8.60 -22.17 -0.78
N ARG A 745 9.03 -22.19 -2.06
CA ARG A 745 10.28 -21.58 -2.55
C ARG A 745 11.48 -21.91 -1.66
N ARG A 746 11.64 -23.19 -1.32
CA ARG A 746 12.74 -23.66 -0.48
C ARG A 746 14.03 -23.64 -1.30
N PRO A 747 15.15 -23.16 -0.74
CA PRO A 747 16.45 -23.24 -1.41
C PRO A 747 16.76 -24.67 -1.82
N VAL A 748 17.26 -24.86 -3.04
CA VAL A 748 17.74 -26.18 -3.50
C VAL A 748 19.13 -26.47 -2.96
N ALA A 749 19.44 -27.76 -2.79
CA ALA A 749 20.79 -28.19 -2.41
C ALA A 749 21.82 -27.89 -3.51
N ALA A 750 23.10 -27.84 -3.13
CA ALA A 750 24.19 -27.70 -4.08
C ALA A 750 24.15 -28.82 -5.14
N ASN A 751 24.44 -28.45 -6.38
CA ASN A 751 24.40 -29.30 -7.57
C ASN A 751 23.01 -29.87 -7.90
N ALA A 752 21.94 -29.26 -7.40
CA ALA A 752 20.59 -29.62 -7.82
C ALA A 752 20.45 -29.53 -9.35
N VAL A 753 19.88 -30.58 -9.94
CA VAL A 753 19.66 -30.67 -11.38
C VAL A 753 18.33 -30.01 -11.75
N PHE A 754 18.39 -29.19 -12.80
CA PHE A 754 17.27 -28.55 -13.47
C PHE A 754 17.25 -29.02 -14.91
N THR A 755 16.25 -29.85 -15.24
CA THR A 755 15.94 -30.20 -16.62
C THR A 755 15.00 -29.13 -17.16
N ILE A 756 15.54 -28.24 -17.99
CA ILE A 756 14.82 -27.11 -18.58
C ILE A 756 14.42 -27.42 -20.03
N PRO A 757 13.42 -26.72 -20.60
CA PRO A 757 13.01 -26.92 -21.98
C PRO A 757 14.16 -26.64 -22.95
N ARG A 758 14.26 -27.40 -24.05
CA ARG A 758 15.20 -27.09 -25.13
C ARG A 758 14.97 -25.67 -25.65
N PRO A 759 16.02 -25.00 -26.14
CA PRO A 759 15.87 -23.71 -26.81
C PRO A 759 14.72 -23.74 -27.82
N GLY A 760 13.75 -22.83 -27.67
CA GLY A 760 12.57 -22.75 -28.54
C GLY A 760 11.37 -23.63 -28.17
N SER A 761 11.38 -24.38 -27.06
CA SER A 761 10.21 -25.12 -26.57
C SER A 761 9.63 -24.54 -25.27
N THR A 762 8.30 -24.64 -25.12
CA THR A 762 7.58 -24.23 -23.91
C THR A 762 7.07 -25.48 -23.18
N ASN A 763 7.47 -25.70 -21.93
CA ASN A 763 6.93 -26.77 -21.09
C ASN A 763 6.90 -26.33 -19.61
N ASN A 764 6.10 -27.04 -18.80
CA ASN A 764 5.97 -26.94 -17.34
C ASN A 764 7.21 -27.45 -16.58
N ALA A 765 8.41 -27.13 -17.06
CA ALA A 765 9.65 -27.48 -16.37
C ALA A 765 9.71 -26.75 -15.02
N ALA A 766 10.25 -27.43 -14.00
CA ALA A 766 10.56 -26.83 -12.71
C ALA A 766 11.77 -25.89 -12.83
N LEU A 767 11.61 -24.77 -13.53
CA LEU A 767 12.69 -23.82 -13.88
C LEU A 767 13.44 -23.34 -12.64
N PRO A 768 14.75 -23.08 -12.74
CA PRO A 768 15.49 -22.40 -11.69
C PRO A 768 14.96 -20.97 -11.51
N VAL A 769 14.79 -20.57 -10.26
CA VAL A 769 14.39 -19.21 -9.91
C VAL A 769 15.46 -18.65 -8.98
N VAL A 770 16.05 -17.53 -9.39
CA VAL A 770 17.05 -16.83 -8.58
C VAL A 770 16.33 -15.93 -7.62
N VAL A 771 16.40 -16.23 -6.33
CA VAL A 771 15.87 -15.40 -5.25
C VAL A 771 17.00 -14.59 -4.66
N TYR A 772 16.74 -13.31 -4.39
CA TYR A 772 17.66 -12.41 -3.72
C TYR A 772 16.93 -11.60 -2.64
N VAL A 773 17.65 -11.30 -1.55
CA VAL A 773 17.11 -10.60 -0.38
C VAL A 773 18.00 -9.40 -0.06
N PRO A 774 17.68 -8.22 -0.62
CA PRO A 774 18.43 -7.00 -0.32
C PRO A 774 18.19 -6.52 1.12
N HIS A 775 19.17 -5.82 1.68
CA HIS A 775 19.00 -5.08 2.94
C HIS A 775 18.51 -3.65 2.69
N LEU A 776 19.00 -3.04 1.61
CA LEU A 776 18.64 -1.70 1.15
C LEU A 776 18.28 -1.76 -0.34
N GLY A 777 17.66 -0.69 -0.83
CA GLY A 777 17.39 -0.53 -2.25
C GLY A 777 18.68 -0.29 -3.04
N SER A 778 18.60 -0.48 -4.35
CA SER A 778 19.71 -0.17 -5.25
C SER A 778 19.18 0.41 -6.54
N ARG A 779 19.88 1.40 -7.09
CA ARG A 779 19.53 1.91 -8.42
C ARG A 779 19.83 0.91 -9.54
N LEU A 780 20.69 -0.09 -9.29
CA LEU A 780 21.13 -1.04 -10.30
C LEU A 780 21.47 -2.42 -9.72
N LEU A 781 20.84 -3.46 -10.26
CA LEU A 781 21.07 -4.86 -9.92
C LEU A 781 21.44 -5.66 -11.17
N GLN A 782 22.47 -6.49 -11.07
CA GLN A 782 22.95 -7.39 -12.11
C GLN A 782 22.84 -8.86 -11.64
N LEU A 783 22.27 -9.73 -12.47
CA LEU A 783 22.23 -11.18 -12.27
C LEU A 783 23.20 -11.82 -13.26
N ARG A 784 24.44 -12.02 -12.84
CA ARG A 784 25.54 -12.51 -13.68
C ARG A 784 25.60 -14.03 -13.65
N VAL A 785 25.73 -14.66 -14.81
CA VAL A 785 25.83 -16.12 -14.95
C VAL A 785 27.29 -16.53 -15.05
N ALA A 786 27.73 -17.39 -14.14
CA ALA A 786 29.07 -17.96 -14.15
C ALA A 786 29.02 -19.48 -14.32
N ARG A 787 29.77 -20.00 -15.30
CA ARG A 787 29.98 -21.44 -15.48
C ARG A 787 31.02 -21.95 -14.49
N VAL A 788 30.75 -23.09 -13.87
CA VAL A 788 31.66 -23.75 -12.92
C VAL A 788 32.40 -24.86 -13.65
N SER A 789 33.74 -24.80 -13.66
CA SER A 789 34.58 -25.86 -14.20
C SER A 789 34.64 -27.09 -13.28
N LYS A 790 35.15 -28.23 -13.78
CA LYS A 790 35.41 -29.43 -12.95
C LYS A 790 36.35 -29.17 -11.77
N ARG A 791 37.22 -28.15 -11.86
CA ARG A 791 38.16 -27.74 -10.80
C ARG A 791 37.59 -26.64 -9.89
N GLY A 792 36.32 -26.26 -10.06
CA GLY A 792 35.65 -25.23 -9.26
C GLY A 792 35.87 -23.79 -9.72
N THR A 793 36.73 -23.54 -10.72
CA THR A 793 36.93 -22.19 -11.29
C THR A 793 35.64 -21.65 -11.92
N LEU A 794 35.32 -20.38 -11.62
CA LEU A 794 34.19 -19.65 -12.19
C LEU A 794 34.62 -18.90 -13.46
N THR A 795 33.85 -19.04 -14.53
CA THR A 795 33.99 -18.25 -15.75
C THR A 795 32.69 -17.52 -16.01
N LEU A 796 32.72 -16.19 -15.96
CA LEU A 796 31.56 -15.38 -16.31
C LEU A 796 31.23 -15.57 -17.81
N ILE A 797 29.96 -15.81 -18.11
CA ILE A 797 29.51 -16.04 -19.49
C ILE A 797 28.41 -15.07 -19.96
N GLY A 798 27.81 -14.28 -19.05
CA GLY A 798 26.80 -13.30 -19.41
C GLY A 798 25.95 -12.88 -18.21
N GLN A 799 24.80 -12.26 -18.47
CA GLN A 799 23.77 -11.98 -17.46
C GLN A 799 22.49 -12.74 -17.80
N ILE A 800 21.63 -12.97 -16.82
CA ILE A 800 20.32 -13.57 -17.06
C ILE A 800 19.47 -12.61 -17.89
N LYS A 801 18.66 -13.14 -18.83
CA LYS A 801 17.63 -12.38 -19.55
C LYS A 801 16.71 -11.62 -18.57
N GLY A 802 16.60 -10.30 -18.76
CA GLY A 802 15.89 -9.39 -17.85
C GLY A 802 16.78 -8.64 -16.85
N SER A 803 18.11 -8.81 -16.94
CA SER A 803 19.12 -8.04 -16.21
C SER A 803 19.92 -7.14 -17.19
N PRO A 804 20.36 -5.93 -16.79
CA PRO A 804 20.26 -5.32 -15.46
C PRO A 804 18.85 -4.84 -15.09
N VAL A 805 18.56 -4.75 -13.78
CA VAL A 805 17.31 -4.22 -13.22
C VAL A 805 17.58 -2.87 -12.56
N GLN A 806 16.76 -1.87 -12.87
CA GLN A 806 16.89 -0.51 -12.33
C GLN A 806 15.92 -0.24 -11.19
N TYR A 807 16.28 0.68 -10.29
CA TYR A 807 15.43 1.17 -9.20
C TYR A 807 14.82 0.07 -8.33
N VAL A 808 15.64 -0.84 -7.84
CA VAL A 808 15.24 -1.96 -7.00
C VAL A 808 14.94 -1.48 -5.57
N SER A 809 13.87 -2.00 -4.98
CA SER A 809 13.55 -1.78 -3.56
C SER A 809 14.32 -2.76 -2.66
N ARG A 810 14.15 -2.66 -1.34
CA ARG A 810 14.68 -3.67 -0.40
C ARG A 810 13.76 -4.88 -0.22
N ALA A 811 12.73 -5.03 -1.06
CA ALA A 811 11.85 -6.18 -1.01
C ALA A 811 12.60 -7.45 -1.42
N LYS A 812 12.27 -8.58 -0.78
CA LYS A 812 12.67 -9.90 -1.30
C LYS A 812 12.12 -10.03 -2.72
N ASP A 813 12.95 -10.46 -3.66
CA ASP A 813 12.50 -10.60 -5.04
C ASP A 813 13.20 -11.78 -5.73
N ALA A 814 12.72 -12.16 -6.90
CA ALA A 814 13.22 -13.28 -7.65
C ALA A 814 12.95 -13.17 -9.15
N LEU A 815 13.81 -13.82 -9.92
CA LEU A 815 13.73 -13.89 -11.36
C LEU A 815 13.77 -15.36 -11.80
N ILE A 816 12.76 -15.77 -12.58
CA ILE A 816 12.70 -17.10 -13.19
C ILE A 816 13.71 -17.13 -14.34
N TRP A 817 14.51 -18.18 -14.41
CA TRP A 817 15.52 -18.35 -15.45
C TRP A 817 15.27 -19.62 -16.27
N ASP A 818 15.18 -19.48 -17.59
CA ASP A 818 14.99 -20.57 -18.55
C ASP A 818 16.29 -20.99 -19.24
N GLY A 819 17.45 -20.57 -18.71
CA GLY A 819 18.76 -20.82 -19.30
C GLY A 819 19.22 -19.75 -20.30
N ARG A 820 18.39 -18.75 -20.62
CA ARG A 820 18.77 -17.67 -21.54
C ARG A 820 19.62 -16.58 -20.89
N LEU A 821 20.62 -16.14 -21.62
CA LEU A 821 21.42 -14.97 -21.32
C LEU A 821 20.74 -13.69 -21.87
N ASN A 822 21.20 -12.53 -21.44
CA ASN A 822 20.69 -11.21 -21.82
C ASN A 822 21.00 -10.82 -23.27
N ASP A 823 21.88 -11.56 -23.95
CA ASP A 823 22.13 -11.49 -25.40
C ASP A 823 21.26 -12.47 -26.21
N GLY A 824 20.34 -13.18 -25.54
CA GLY A 824 19.46 -14.20 -26.12
C GLY A 824 20.02 -15.60 -26.20
N MET A 825 21.33 -15.79 -26.03
CA MET A 825 21.93 -17.11 -26.14
C MET A 825 21.55 -18.00 -24.97
N TYR A 826 21.39 -19.29 -25.26
CA TYR A 826 21.17 -20.30 -24.22
C TYR A 826 22.50 -20.82 -23.68
N VAL A 827 22.59 -20.98 -22.36
CA VAL A 827 23.75 -21.62 -21.75
C VAL A 827 23.84 -23.09 -22.18
N ARG A 828 25.05 -23.64 -22.31
CA ARG A 828 25.21 -25.08 -22.58
C ARG A 828 24.82 -25.91 -21.36
N GLU A 829 24.69 -27.22 -21.50
CA GLU A 829 24.62 -28.07 -20.31
C GLU A 829 25.88 -27.92 -19.45
N GLY A 830 25.69 -27.93 -18.14
CA GLY A 830 26.78 -27.75 -17.19
C GLY A 830 26.35 -27.27 -15.83
N THR A 831 27.34 -27.00 -14.99
CA THR A 831 27.16 -26.46 -13.64
C THR A 831 27.34 -24.95 -13.66
N TYR A 832 26.44 -24.23 -13.00
CA TYR A 832 26.37 -22.77 -12.99
C TYR A 832 26.22 -22.22 -11.58
N ARG A 833 26.67 -20.99 -11.37
CA ARG A 833 26.29 -20.11 -10.26
C ARG A 833 25.70 -18.82 -10.83
N ILE A 834 24.78 -18.22 -10.09
CA ILE A 834 24.37 -16.85 -10.33
C ILE A 834 25.05 -15.95 -9.31
N ILE A 835 25.72 -14.91 -9.79
CA ILE A 835 26.31 -13.85 -8.98
C ILE A 835 25.33 -12.68 -9.04
N VAL A 836 24.62 -12.44 -7.94
CA VAL A 836 23.74 -11.27 -7.80
C VAL A 836 24.61 -10.12 -7.30
N ARG A 837 24.67 -9.03 -8.07
CA ARG A 837 25.50 -7.87 -7.78
C ARG A 837 24.62 -6.62 -7.71
N MET A 838 24.65 -5.91 -6.60
CA MET A 838 23.85 -4.71 -6.36
C MET A 838 24.75 -3.51 -6.08
N LEU A 839 24.46 -2.40 -6.73
CA LEU A 839 25.23 -1.19 -6.53
C LEU A 839 24.82 -0.53 -5.21
N ARG A 840 25.79 -0.11 -4.41
CA ARG A 840 25.52 0.64 -3.18
C ARG A 840 24.82 1.96 -3.48
N LEU A 841 24.03 2.44 -2.51
CA LEU A 841 23.40 3.76 -2.61
C LEU A 841 24.48 4.83 -2.82
N TYR A 842 24.28 5.75 -3.76
CA TYR A 842 25.29 6.75 -4.17
C TYR A 842 26.62 6.19 -4.71
N GLY A 843 26.71 4.89 -4.99
CA GLY A 843 27.87 4.27 -5.64
C GLY A 843 28.02 4.71 -7.10
N ASP A 844 29.24 4.66 -7.63
CA ASP A 844 29.53 4.80 -9.07
C ASP A 844 29.54 3.41 -9.72
N GLU A 845 28.89 3.25 -10.88
CA GLU A 845 28.86 1.97 -11.61
C GLU A 845 30.25 1.54 -12.08
N LYS A 846 31.12 2.53 -12.38
CA LYS A 846 32.48 2.31 -12.89
C LYS A 846 33.45 1.88 -11.79
N ASP A 847 33.11 2.13 -10.52
CA ASP A 847 33.91 1.71 -9.38
C ASP A 847 33.54 0.29 -8.97
N ALA A 848 34.44 -0.67 -9.18
CA ALA A 848 34.20 -2.05 -8.82
C ALA A 848 33.95 -2.28 -7.32
N THR A 849 34.45 -1.40 -6.45
CA THR A 849 34.31 -1.47 -4.99
C THR A 849 32.97 -0.94 -4.48
N ALA A 850 32.20 -0.27 -5.33
CA ALA A 850 30.88 0.26 -5.00
C ALA A 850 29.75 -0.78 -5.12
N TRP A 851 30.08 -2.05 -5.33
CA TRP A 851 29.11 -3.12 -5.55
C TRP A 851 29.21 -4.19 -4.46
N ASP A 852 28.06 -4.65 -4.00
CA ASP A 852 27.95 -5.81 -3.12
C ASP A 852 27.47 -7.04 -3.90
N GLU A 853 28.00 -8.21 -3.56
CA GLU A 853 27.74 -9.46 -4.28
C GLU A 853 27.26 -10.58 -3.36
N SER A 854 26.38 -11.42 -3.91
CA SER A 854 25.91 -12.64 -3.28
C SER A 854 25.81 -13.74 -4.32
N GLU A 855 26.51 -14.84 -4.08
CA GLU A 855 26.55 -15.98 -4.99
C GLU A 855 25.57 -17.07 -4.57
N THR A 856 24.89 -17.67 -5.54
CA THR A 856 24.11 -18.89 -5.30
C THR A 856 25.02 -20.11 -5.11
N LEU A 857 24.50 -21.15 -4.47
CA LEU A 857 25.09 -22.49 -4.59
C LEU A 857 25.14 -22.93 -6.06
N PRO A 858 26.11 -23.80 -6.45
CA PRO A 858 26.15 -24.33 -7.80
C PRO A 858 24.90 -25.17 -8.09
N PHE A 859 24.41 -25.14 -9.33
CA PHE A 859 23.30 -25.96 -9.79
C PHE A 859 23.55 -26.40 -11.24
N VAL A 860 22.92 -27.49 -11.66
CA VAL A 860 23.19 -28.13 -12.95
C VAL A 860 22.03 -27.89 -13.92
N ILE A 861 22.35 -27.43 -15.12
CA ILE A 861 21.40 -27.28 -16.23
C ILE A 861 21.55 -28.45 -17.19
N ARG A 862 20.42 -29.10 -17.49
CA ARG A 862 20.23 -30.11 -18.53
C ARG A 862 19.06 -29.71 -19.41
N TYR A 863 19.10 -30.07 -20.68
CA TYR A 863 17.99 -29.84 -21.60
C TYR A 863 17.15 -31.11 -21.73
N ALA A 864 15.82 -30.94 -21.68
CA ALA A 864 14.84 -32.02 -21.82
C ALA A 864 14.93 -32.75 -23.17
#